data_AF-A0A972DH10-F1
#
_entry.id   AF-A0A972DH10-F1
#
_cell.length_a   1.000
_cell.length_b   1.000
_cell.length_c   1.000
_cell.angle_alpha   90.00
_cell.angle_beta   90.00
_cell.angle_gamma   90.00
#
_symmetry.space_group_name_H-M   'P 1'
#
loop_
_entity.id
_entity.type
_entity.pdbx_description
1 polymer ?
#
loop_
_entity_poly.entity_id
_entity_poly.type
_entity_poly.pdbx_seq_one_letter_code
_entity_poly.pdbx_strand_id
1 'polypeptide(L)'
;MNIMNVLTVRHMKLNKRRTFVTIIGVALSVCMITAVATFTSSFLNLLQRITIEETGNWHILYNSLTEEQIVQIEEVMGKRKSLTVSKGTDIGYALFPESKNESKPYWFVRGFDENGFQIFNYKLLEGRYPENSYEIVISVPEDDDIPYKIGDIVTLEIGDRFHPDIDSYMGQSWSYVPPTEEREGESIKVRITREFTVTGIMERPSTEYLWSPGYTALTLLDDEIPVDKSKITVYGTFKKVPRNLFRLGERMAKEAGMDPLKAGYNISLLRYHMLVTDERLLSTFYILASFVILLIMIGSVSLIYNAFAISISERSKHLGMLASVGATKKQKRNSVYFEGFATGLIAVPIGLFFGTLGIGVTLQLLHPLISGMVGDTQKFTLVVSFPAIVASVLLSAVTVFISVWVPAKRASKISPIDAIRQTKDIKLTPKAVKTTGITKALFGFEAELALKNLKRNNKRHKATILSLVLSIVLFLSVASLSSMTNRSAALAVNNMPYDLSVHVTSQETEEDILAFYKGIQDMKEVEKSAVQKTLYWSLETKGEILAPKVKEMYDAGYYQMSSTFTNEDGEKVLKTYFGVELIALDEEAFEQYARLVGADMASLKDGNNPKGILLNVTNIKAKEQYIRSEYLNVKKGDSLNLVFLPDQSVLTMEIEIAAMAEQAPLGTEIPRYPYNIQIFISQETFDAIYSGYPQKYRNIQPELYIRTSDSEELSDQIFLYKDRTSIDEIFVIDYNADHREQRRFLTFVYVFFYGFVALITAICIANIFNTVSTGIQLRKREFGMMLSVGMTPKGFYKMLYYESLFYGVKALLFGLPVSYIIMRLLHRILGRSFEISFSIPWKSVIGAVIVVFAIVGVTMFYSGSKVKDENTMDMLRAENL
;
A
#
# COMPACT_ATOMS: atom_id res chain seq x y z
N MET A 1 24.16 42.40 -19.45
CA MET A 1 24.71 41.08 -19.07
C MET A 1 26.21 41.20 -18.83
N ASN A 2 26.74 40.59 -17.76
CA ASN A 2 28.19 40.46 -17.54
C ASN A 2 28.84 39.78 -18.77
N ILE A 3 29.97 40.29 -19.28
CA ILE A 3 30.66 39.74 -20.46
C ILE A 3 30.96 38.25 -20.33
N MET A 4 31.21 37.80 -19.09
CA MET A 4 31.46 36.40 -18.79
C MET A 4 30.23 35.51 -19.07
N ASN A 5 29.03 36.04 -18.84
CA ASN A 5 27.78 35.32 -19.12
C ASN A 5 27.56 35.20 -20.63
N VAL A 6 27.85 36.27 -21.39
CA VAL A 6 27.75 36.27 -22.86
C VAL A 6 28.67 35.21 -23.47
N LEU A 7 29.93 35.17 -23.03
CA LEU A 7 30.91 34.16 -23.45
C LEU A 7 30.46 32.74 -23.09
N THR A 8 29.86 32.57 -21.90
CA THR A 8 29.33 31.27 -21.45
C THR A 8 28.22 30.77 -22.38
N VAL A 9 27.24 31.61 -22.71
CA VAL A 9 26.15 31.25 -23.64
C VAL A 9 26.69 30.92 -25.03
N ARG A 10 27.65 31.71 -25.53
CA ARG A 10 28.25 31.46 -26.85
C ARG A 10 28.96 30.10 -26.89
N HIS A 11 29.68 29.75 -25.84
CA HIS A 11 30.32 28.44 -25.71
C HIS A 11 29.31 27.28 -25.68
N MET A 12 28.21 27.42 -24.93
CA MET A 12 27.13 26.42 -24.92
C MET A 12 26.52 26.23 -26.31
N LYS A 13 26.30 27.32 -27.05
CA LYS A 13 25.76 27.28 -28.42
C LYS A 13 26.72 26.65 -29.43
N LEU A 14 28.04 26.75 -29.22
CA LEU A 14 29.03 26.08 -30.05
C LEU A 14 29.07 24.56 -29.76
N ASN A 15 28.93 24.17 -28.49
CA ASN A 15 28.98 22.78 -28.05
C ASN A 15 27.57 22.16 -27.89
N LYS A 16 26.75 22.24 -28.94
CA LYS A 16 25.31 21.87 -28.89
C LYS A 16 25.05 20.47 -28.34
N ARG A 17 25.78 19.44 -28.82
CA ARG A 17 25.61 18.05 -28.37
C ARG A 17 25.86 17.91 -26.87
N ARG A 18 26.88 18.60 -26.35
CA ARG A 18 27.25 18.55 -24.93
C ARG A 18 26.20 19.23 -24.07
N THR A 19 25.85 20.46 -24.43
CA THR A 19 24.82 21.23 -23.72
C THR A 19 23.50 20.49 -23.71
N PHE A 20 23.12 19.85 -24.82
CA PHE A 20 21.93 19.01 -24.90
C PHE A 20 21.96 17.83 -23.91
N VAL A 21 23.07 17.10 -23.82
CA VAL A 21 23.23 16.00 -22.85
C VAL A 21 23.12 16.50 -21.40
N THR A 22 23.72 17.66 -21.09
CA THR A 22 23.60 18.25 -19.74
C THR A 22 22.16 18.67 -19.43
N ILE A 23 21.46 19.29 -20.39
CA ILE A 23 20.05 19.66 -20.24
C ILE A 23 19.19 18.42 -19.99
N ILE A 24 19.37 17.34 -20.76
CA ILE A 24 18.65 16.08 -20.57
C ILE A 24 18.92 15.50 -19.18
N GLY A 25 20.19 15.46 -18.74
CA GLY A 25 20.54 14.93 -17.43
C GLY A 25 19.86 15.70 -16.28
N VAL A 26 19.78 17.03 -16.39
CA VAL A 26 19.03 17.86 -15.43
C VAL A 26 17.53 17.62 -15.57
N ALA A 27 16.98 17.62 -16.79
CA ALA A 27 15.54 17.44 -17.03
C ALA A 27 15.03 16.09 -16.51
N LEU A 28 15.80 15.01 -16.68
CA LEU A 28 15.49 13.68 -16.17
C LEU A 28 15.42 13.66 -14.63
N SER A 29 16.30 14.39 -13.95
CA SER A 29 16.24 14.56 -12.50
C SER A 29 14.96 15.27 -12.07
N VAL A 30 14.61 16.38 -12.75
CA VAL A 30 13.40 17.15 -12.42
C VAL A 30 12.15 16.32 -12.70
N CYS A 31 12.14 15.57 -13.80
CA CYS A 31 11.08 14.65 -14.18
C CYS A 31 10.79 13.65 -13.05
N MET A 32 11.81 13.04 -12.44
CA MET A 32 11.64 12.11 -11.32
C MET A 32 11.01 12.76 -10.08
N ILE A 33 11.55 13.90 -9.65
CA ILE A 33 11.05 14.60 -8.44
C ILE A 33 9.59 15.00 -8.65
N THR A 34 9.28 15.51 -9.84
CA THR A 34 7.92 15.92 -10.22
C THR A 34 6.98 14.72 -10.30
N ALA A 35 7.41 13.62 -10.92
CA ALA A 35 6.63 12.41 -11.05
C ALA A 35 6.18 11.86 -9.69
N VAL A 36 7.09 11.78 -8.71
CA VAL A 36 6.76 11.32 -7.35
C VAL A 36 5.75 12.26 -6.68
N ALA A 37 5.95 13.58 -6.79
CA ALA A 37 5.10 14.58 -6.16
C ALA A 37 3.68 14.61 -6.77
N THR A 38 3.59 14.56 -8.10
CA THR A 38 2.33 14.53 -8.86
C THR A 38 1.59 13.21 -8.66
N PHE A 39 2.29 12.07 -8.65
CA PHE A 39 1.70 10.77 -8.32
C PHE A 39 1.09 10.78 -6.92
N THR A 40 1.84 11.23 -5.91
CA THR A 40 1.35 11.30 -4.53
C THR A 40 0.09 12.14 -4.41
N SER A 41 0.07 13.30 -5.09
CA SER A 41 -1.10 14.20 -5.08
C SER A 41 -2.31 13.57 -5.76
N SER A 42 -2.10 12.90 -6.90
CA SER A 42 -3.16 12.22 -7.65
C SER A 42 -3.72 11.02 -6.87
N PHE A 43 -2.84 10.23 -6.26
CA PHE A 43 -3.21 9.04 -5.51
C PHE A 43 -3.98 9.39 -4.23
N LEU A 44 -3.53 10.39 -3.46
CA LEU A 44 -4.29 10.85 -2.29
C LEU A 44 -5.65 11.43 -2.67
N ASN A 45 -5.76 12.12 -3.80
CA ASN A 45 -7.05 12.62 -4.28
C ASN A 45 -8.00 11.49 -4.71
N LEU A 46 -7.47 10.43 -5.33
CA LEU A 46 -8.26 9.23 -5.64
C LEU A 46 -8.83 8.62 -4.36
N LEU A 47 -7.99 8.36 -3.35
CA LEU A 47 -8.42 7.78 -2.08
C LEU A 47 -9.43 8.65 -1.33
N GLN A 48 -9.28 9.98 -1.38
CA GLN A 48 -10.27 10.91 -0.83
C GLN A 48 -11.63 10.76 -1.52
N ARG A 49 -11.67 10.70 -2.86
CA ARG A 49 -12.92 10.58 -3.61
C ARG A 49 -13.64 9.26 -3.37
N ILE A 50 -12.91 8.14 -3.39
CA ILE A 50 -13.46 6.82 -3.04
C ILE A 50 -14.09 6.88 -1.65
N THR A 51 -13.35 7.40 -0.66
CA THR A 51 -13.84 7.45 0.72
C THR A 51 -15.03 8.39 0.88
N ILE A 52 -15.07 9.50 0.14
CA ILE A 52 -16.21 10.43 0.12
C ILE A 52 -17.45 9.74 -0.44
N GLU A 53 -17.29 8.93 -1.49
CA GLU A 53 -18.39 8.15 -2.07
C GLU A 53 -18.88 7.06 -1.10
N GLU A 54 -17.97 6.37 -0.40
CA GLU A 54 -18.33 5.31 0.54
C GLU A 54 -18.94 5.82 1.86
N THR A 55 -18.41 6.91 2.41
CA THR A 55 -18.69 7.34 3.79
C THR A 55 -19.25 8.76 3.92
N GLY A 56 -19.30 9.52 2.83
CA GLY A 56 -19.67 10.92 2.80
C GLY A 56 -18.51 11.90 3.08
N ASN A 57 -18.65 13.10 2.57
CA ASN A 57 -17.75 14.25 2.74
C ASN A 57 -18.05 15.04 4.01
N TRP A 58 -17.85 14.42 5.17
CA TRP A 58 -17.89 15.08 6.48
C TRP A 58 -16.56 14.86 7.22
N HIS A 59 -16.14 15.85 8.00
CA HIS A 59 -14.84 15.81 8.70
C HIS A 59 -15.00 15.65 10.21
N ILE A 60 -16.06 16.24 10.75
CA ILE A 60 -16.41 16.19 12.17
C ILE A 60 -17.92 15.96 12.28
N LEU A 61 -18.35 15.22 13.28
CA LEU A 61 -19.75 15.08 13.64
C LEU A 61 -19.94 15.18 15.15
N TYR A 62 -21.17 15.50 15.56
CA TYR A 62 -21.63 15.46 16.93
C TYR A 62 -22.99 14.76 16.96
N ASN A 63 -23.11 13.68 17.72
CA ASN A 63 -24.34 12.89 17.86
C ASN A 63 -24.74 12.77 19.34
N SER A 64 -25.92 12.20 19.62
CA SER A 64 -26.44 12.01 20.99
C SER A 64 -26.47 13.32 21.77
N LEU A 65 -27.08 14.34 21.16
CA LEU A 65 -27.12 15.73 21.66
C LEU A 65 -28.48 16.07 22.27
N THR A 66 -28.52 16.95 23.26
CA THR A 66 -29.78 17.57 23.69
C THR A 66 -30.18 18.66 22.70
N GLU A 67 -31.46 19.07 22.70
CA GLU A 67 -31.93 20.14 21.80
C GLU A 67 -31.12 21.45 21.96
N GLU A 68 -30.80 21.81 23.20
CA GLU A 68 -29.96 22.97 23.51
C GLU A 68 -28.54 22.82 22.95
N GLN A 69 -27.96 21.62 23.05
CA GLN A 69 -26.62 21.32 22.53
C GLN A 69 -26.56 21.41 21.00
N ILE A 70 -27.62 21.01 20.29
CA ILE A 70 -27.72 21.13 18.83
C ILE A 70 -27.63 22.60 18.42
N VAL A 71 -28.45 23.47 19.02
CA VAL A 71 -28.46 24.91 18.71
C VAL A 71 -27.09 25.54 19.01
N GLN A 72 -26.51 25.22 20.17
CA GLN A 72 -25.21 25.77 20.57
C GLN A 72 -24.08 25.32 19.63
N ILE A 73 -24.03 24.04 19.24
CA ILE A 73 -22.96 23.56 18.36
C ILE A 73 -23.12 24.09 16.93
N GLU A 74 -24.34 24.24 16.44
CA GLU A 74 -24.61 24.88 15.15
C GLU A 74 -24.12 26.33 15.15
N GLU A 75 -24.39 27.10 16.20
CA GLU A 75 -23.92 28.48 16.31
C GLU A 75 -22.38 28.54 16.37
N VAL A 76 -21.76 27.67 17.18
CA VAL A 76 -20.30 27.57 17.29
C VAL A 76 -19.69 27.23 15.94
N MET A 77 -20.20 26.20 15.25
CA MET A 77 -19.69 25.81 13.94
C MET A 77 -19.94 26.89 12.88
N GLY A 78 -21.12 27.50 12.87
CA GLY A 78 -21.54 28.55 11.94
C GLY A 78 -20.72 29.84 12.01
N LYS A 79 -20.09 30.14 13.17
CA LYS A 79 -19.11 31.24 13.30
C LYS A 79 -17.89 31.09 12.37
N ARG A 80 -17.66 29.91 11.81
CA ARG A 80 -16.47 29.59 11.00
C ARG A 80 -16.80 29.59 9.51
N LYS A 81 -16.42 30.66 8.80
CA LYS A 81 -16.67 30.86 7.35
C LYS A 81 -16.21 29.73 6.40
N SER A 82 -15.31 28.85 6.85
CA SER A 82 -14.78 27.75 6.03
C SER A 82 -15.45 26.41 6.29
N LEU A 83 -16.45 26.37 7.17
CA LEU A 83 -17.13 25.18 7.65
C LEU A 83 -18.60 25.24 7.21
N THR A 84 -19.02 24.28 6.41
CA THR A 84 -20.43 24.03 6.13
C THR A 84 -20.98 23.13 7.22
N VAL A 85 -22.15 23.49 7.75
CA VAL A 85 -22.86 22.74 8.79
C VAL A 85 -24.09 22.10 8.15
N SER A 86 -24.37 20.87 8.53
CA SER A 86 -25.55 20.14 8.10
C SER A 86 -26.08 19.29 9.26
N LYS A 87 -27.38 19.02 9.25
CA LYS A 87 -28.05 18.08 10.15
C LYS A 87 -28.60 16.90 9.37
N GLY A 88 -28.54 15.74 10.01
CA GLY A 88 -29.22 14.56 9.55
C GLY A 88 -29.67 13.69 10.72
N THR A 89 -30.74 12.93 10.50
CA THR A 89 -31.22 11.93 11.45
C THR A 89 -31.89 10.80 10.71
N ASP A 90 -31.87 9.63 11.34
CA ASP A 90 -32.71 8.53 10.93
C ASP A 90 -34.13 8.84 11.41
N ILE A 91 -35.08 8.95 10.48
CA ILE A 91 -36.48 9.25 10.82
C ILE A 91 -37.16 7.96 11.28
N GLY A 92 -36.94 6.84 10.60
CA GLY A 92 -37.48 5.55 11.02
C GLY A 92 -37.68 4.59 9.87
N TYR A 93 -38.56 3.63 10.08
CA TYR A 93 -38.88 2.58 9.12
C TYR A 93 -40.35 2.63 8.75
N ALA A 94 -40.66 2.32 7.50
CA ALA A 94 -42.02 2.09 7.02
C ALA A 94 -42.07 0.75 6.29
N LEU A 95 -43.20 0.05 6.34
CA LEU A 95 -43.36 -1.20 5.59
C LEU A 95 -43.25 -0.94 4.09
N PHE A 96 -42.57 -1.84 3.37
CA PHE A 96 -42.51 -1.88 1.92
C PHE A 96 -43.18 -3.19 1.44
N PRO A 97 -44.51 -3.19 1.23
CA PRO A 97 -45.26 -4.40 0.91
C PRO A 97 -44.84 -5.05 -0.41
N GLU A 98 -44.34 -4.28 -1.36
CA GLU A 98 -43.90 -4.78 -2.67
C GLU A 98 -42.45 -5.28 -2.68
N SER A 99 -41.79 -5.36 -1.51
CA SER A 99 -40.45 -5.94 -1.42
C SER A 99 -40.48 -7.42 -1.80
N LYS A 100 -39.67 -7.79 -2.80
CA LYS A 100 -39.44 -9.20 -3.18
C LYS A 100 -38.42 -9.89 -2.26
N ASN A 101 -37.63 -9.12 -1.52
CA ASN A 101 -36.64 -9.63 -0.58
C ASN A 101 -37.25 -9.72 0.82
N GLU A 102 -37.55 -10.95 1.26
CA GLU A 102 -38.18 -11.22 2.57
C GLU A 102 -37.32 -10.75 3.76
N SER A 103 -36.00 -10.64 3.57
CA SER A 103 -35.06 -10.11 4.58
C SER A 103 -34.98 -8.58 4.58
N LYS A 104 -35.62 -7.89 3.63
CA LYS A 104 -35.67 -6.42 3.54
C LYS A 104 -37.10 -5.88 3.35
N PRO A 105 -37.99 -6.02 4.35
CA PRO A 105 -39.39 -5.64 4.19
C PRO A 105 -39.67 -4.15 4.42
N TYR A 106 -38.65 -3.30 4.64
CA TYR A 106 -38.86 -1.90 5.04
C TYR A 106 -38.29 -0.87 4.06
N TRP A 107 -38.87 0.32 4.07
CA TRP A 107 -38.19 1.57 3.73
C TRP A 107 -37.52 2.13 4.97
N PHE A 108 -36.24 2.46 4.87
CA PHE A 108 -35.47 3.17 5.89
C PHE A 108 -35.39 4.65 5.55
N VAL A 109 -36.21 5.47 6.20
CA VAL A 109 -36.38 6.89 5.89
C VAL A 109 -35.36 7.72 6.69
N ARG A 110 -34.54 8.49 5.98
CA ARG A 110 -33.57 9.43 6.55
C ARG A 110 -33.91 10.87 6.18
N GLY A 111 -33.78 11.75 7.16
CA GLY A 111 -34.00 13.18 7.00
C GLY A 111 -32.68 13.93 7.00
N PHE A 112 -32.49 14.81 6.02
CA PHE A 112 -31.36 15.72 5.97
C PHE A 112 -31.84 17.16 5.77
N ASP A 113 -31.07 18.12 6.25
CA ASP A 113 -31.25 19.51 5.81
C ASP A 113 -30.73 19.71 4.37
N GLU A 114 -30.96 20.90 3.79
CA GLU A 114 -30.58 21.21 2.40
C GLU A 114 -29.11 20.91 2.08
N ASN A 115 -28.21 21.06 3.05
CA ASN A 115 -26.78 20.80 2.89
C ASN A 115 -26.43 19.31 3.00
N GLY A 116 -27.26 18.49 3.66
CA GLY A 116 -26.94 17.11 3.99
C GLY A 116 -26.91 16.18 2.78
N PHE A 117 -27.74 16.43 1.77
CA PHE A 117 -27.70 15.65 0.52
C PHE A 117 -26.35 15.77 -0.19
N GLN A 118 -25.66 16.92 -0.09
CA GLN A 118 -24.34 17.13 -0.70
C GLN A 118 -23.20 16.49 0.10
N ILE A 119 -23.41 16.19 1.38
CA ILE A 119 -22.40 15.54 2.23
C ILE A 119 -22.27 14.08 1.85
N PHE A 120 -23.38 13.36 1.70
CA PHE A 120 -23.35 11.90 1.51
C PHE A 120 -23.27 11.46 0.04
N ASN A 121 -23.30 12.39 -0.91
CA ASN A 121 -23.08 12.16 -2.34
C ASN A 121 -23.87 10.96 -2.92
N TYR A 122 -25.15 10.85 -2.55
CA TYR A 122 -26.02 9.81 -3.10
C TYR A 122 -26.15 10.00 -4.62
N LYS A 123 -26.08 8.91 -5.37
CA LYS A 123 -26.10 8.95 -6.83
C LYS A 123 -27.52 8.77 -7.33
N LEU A 124 -28.14 9.86 -7.77
CA LEU A 124 -29.44 9.83 -8.44
C LEU A 124 -29.29 9.16 -9.81
N LEU A 125 -30.15 8.17 -10.08
CA LEU A 125 -30.31 7.58 -11.40
C LEU A 125 -31.27 8.45 -12.23
N GLU A 126 -32.36 8.89 -11.60
CA GLU A 126 -33.38 9.75 -12.22
C GLU A 126 -33.93 10.77 -11.21
N GLY A 127 -34.43 11.91 -11.71
CA GLY A 127 -35.10 12.93 -10.90
C GLY A 127 -34.17 13.88 -10.16
N ARG A 128 -34.63 14.37 -9.00
CA ARG A 128 -33.92 15.36 -8.16
C ARG A 128 -34.05 15.01 -6.68
N TYR A 129 -33.24 15.65 -5.84
CA TYR A 129 -33.39 15.59 -4.39
C TYR A 129 -34.69 16.28 -3.90
N PRO A 130 -35.20 15.92 -2.72
CA PRO A 130 -36.35 16.57 -2.11
C PRO A 130 -36.07 18.05 -1.83
N GLU A 131 -36.99 18.92 -2.20
CA GLU A 131 -36.96 20.36 -1.93
C GLU A 131 -37.82 20.75 -0.71
N ASN A 132 -38.67 19.83 -0.24
CA ASN A 132 -39.51 20.00 0.95
C ASN A 132 -39.73 18.64 1.66
N SER A 133 -40.38 18.66 2.83
CA SER A 133 -40.59 17.50 3.71
C SER A 133 -41.74 16.56 3.31
N TYR A 134 -42.38 16.83 2.18
CA TYR A 134 -43.42 16.00 1.54
C TYR A 134 -42.90 15.35 0.24
N GLU A 135 -41.62 15.47 -0.05
CA GLU A 135 -40.96 14.86 -1.19
C GLU A 135 -39.96 13.80 -0.73
N ILE A 136 -39.83 12.72 -1.49
CA ILE A 136 -38.95 11.62 -1.13
C ILE A 136 -38.15 11.13 -2.34
N VAL A 137 -36.90 10.73 -2.08
CA VAL A 137 -36.08 9.96 -3.00
C VAL A 137 -35.93 8.56 -2.46
N ILE A 138 -36.08 7.55 -3.31
CA ILE A 138 -36.03 6.13 -2.93
C ILE A 138 -34.87 5.42 -3.64
N SER A 139 -34.23 4.44 -2.99
CA SER A 139 -33.24 3.59 -3.64
C SER A 139 -33.88 2.48 -4.48
N VAL A 140 -33.17 2.02 -5.51
CA VAL A 140 -33.52 0.83 -6.29
C VAL A 140 -33.33 -0.44 -5.43
N PRO A 141 -34.33 -1.35 -5.35
CA PRO A 141 -34.19 -2.69 -4.81
C PRO A 141 -33.23 -3.59 -5.59
N GLU A 142 -32.81 -4.72 -5.00
CA GLU A 142 -31.83 -5.63 -5.61
C GLU A 142 -32.27 -6.24 -6.96
N ASP A 143 -33.58 -6.35 -7.22
CA ASP A 143 -34.14 -6.95 -8.44
C ASP A 143 -34.43 -5.95 -9.58
N ASP A 144 -33.86 -4.74 -9.53
CA ASP A 144 -33.98 -3.65 -10.53
C ASP A 144 -35.42 -3.16 -10.87
N ASP A 145 -36.46 -3.73 -10.25
CA ASP A 145 -37.86 -3.46 -10.55
C ASP A 145 -38.50 -2.61 -9.44
N ILE A 146 -38.34 -1.28 -9.53
CA ILE A 146 -39.02 -0.35 -8.61
C ILE A 146 -40.49 -0.22 -9.04
N PRO A 147 -41.46 -0.48 -8.15
CA PRO A 147 -42.88 -0.32 -8.47
C PRO A 147 -43.34 1.16 -8.56
N TYR A 148 -42.47 2.11 -8.20
CA TYR A 148 -42.76 3.54 -8.09
C TYR A 148 -42.02 4.35 -9.16
N LYS A 149 -42.73 5.33 -9.73
CA LYS A 149 -42.20 6.29 -10.71
C LYS A 149 -42.11 7.68 -10.11
N ILE A 150 -41.29 8.52 -10.72
CA ILE A 150 -41.22 9.94 -10.36
C ILE A 150 -42.60 10.59 -10.58
N GLY A 151 -43.10 11.25 -9.54
CA GLY A 151 -44.42 11.86 -9.48
C GLY A 151 -45.48 11.02 -8.75
N ASP A 152 -45.19 9.75 -8.43
CA ASP A 152 -46.10 8.91 -7.66
C ASP A 152 -46.20 9.40 -6.20
N ILE A 153 -47.36 9.19 -5.59
CA ILE A 153 -47.61 9.52 -4.18
C ILE A 153 -47.57 8.21 -3.40
N VAL A 154 -46.70 8.15 -2.38
CA VAL A 154 -46.51 6.99 -1.52
C VAL A 154 -46.87 7.38 -0.09
N THR A 155 -47.77 6.61 0.53
CA THR A 155 -48.14 6.79 1.94
C THR A 155 -47.28 5.90 2.81
N LEU A 156 -46.46 6.50 3.68
CA LEU A 156 -45.56 5.78 4.57
C LEU A 156 -46.01 5.91 6.03
N GLU A 157 -46.22 4.78 6.68
CA GLU A 157 -46.43 4.67 8.12
C GLU A 157 -45.06 4.51 8.81
N ILE A 158 -44.47 5.64 9.19
CA ILE A 158 -43.10 5.70 9.71
C ILE A 158 -43.09 5.50 11.22
N GLY A 159 -42.26 4.57 11.69
CA GLY A 159 -42.08 4.27 13.11
C GLY A 159 -40.69 3.73 13.47
N ASP A 160 -40.55 3.25 14.70
CA ASP A 160 -39.35 2.53 15.15
C ASP A 160 -39.57 1.02 15.04
N ARG A 161 -38.52 0.29 14.61
CA ARG A 161 -38.48 -1.19 14.68
C ARG A 161 -38.47 -1.64 16.13
N PHE A 162 -39.24 -2.67 16.42
CA PHE A 162 -39.40 -3.25 17.76
C PHE A 162 -39.52 -4.77 17.67
N HIS A 163 -38.84 -5.48 18.57
CA HIS A 163 -38.99 -6.90 18.77
C HIS A 163 -39.25 -7.18 20.26
N PRO A 164 -40.25 -8.00 20.64
CA PRO A 164 -40.61 -8.24 22.05
C PRO A 164 -39.45 -8.67 22.95
N ASP A 165 -38.57 -9.54 22.46
CA ASP A 165 -37.40 -10.04 23.22
C ASP A 165 -36.16 -9.14 23.16
N ILE A 166 -36.19 -8.05 22.39
CA ILE A 166 -35.03 -7.16 22.22
C ILE A 166 -35.38 -5.79 22.79
N ASP A 167 -34.92 -5.54 24.01
CA ASP A 167 -35.10 -4.25 24.71
C ASP A 167 -34.05 -3.21 24.27
N SER A 168 -33.80 -3.10 22.96
CA SER A 168 -32.76 -2.24 22.39
C SER A 168 -33.21 -1.66 21.05
N TYR A 169 -32.65 -0.50 20.69
CA TYR A 169 -32.94 0.17 19.43
C TYR A 169 -32.43 -0.66 18.23
N MET A 170 -33.34 -1.04 17.34
CA MET A 170 -33.05 -1.84 16.15
C MET A 170 -32.79 -0.93 14.94
N GLY A 171 -31.52 -0.59 14.72
CA GLY A 171 -31.07 0.27 13.62
C GLY A 171 -30.81 -0.48 12.31
N GLN A 172 -30.32 0.24 11.29
CA GLN A 172 -30.10 -0.28 9.93
C GLN A 172 -28.95 -1.31 9.87
N SER A 173 -28.15 -1.37 10.93
CA SER A 173 -27.08 -2.33 11.16
C SER A 173 -27.56 -3.66 11.76
N TRP A 174 -28.83 -3.78 12.14
CA TRP A 174 -29.43 -5.02 12.63
C TRP A 174 -30.25 -5.68 11.53
N SER A 175 -29.98 -6.96 11.25
CA SER A 175 -30.76 -7.76 10.30
C SER A 175 -32.25 -7.80 10.66
N TYR A 176 -33.08 -8.06 9.66
CA TYR A 176 -34.51 -8.35 9.86
C TYR A 176 -34.68 -9.64 10.66
N VAL A 177 -35.59 -9.63 11.65
CA VAL A 177 -35.98 -10.82 12.42
C VAL A 177 -37.39 -11.24 11.99
N PRO A 178 -37.51 -12.24 11.08
CA PRO A 178 -38.80 -12.70 10.61
C PRO A 178 -39.58 -13.42 11.71
N PRO A 179 -40.93 -13.43 11.65
CA PRO A 179 -41.74 -14.28 12.50
C PRO A 179 -41.49 -15.76 12.18
N THR A 180 -41.54 -16.61 13.20
CA THR A 180 -41.44 -18.08 13.07
C THR A 180 -42.64 -18.75 13.75
N GLU A 181 -42.85 -20.05 13.55
CA GLU A 181 -43.96 -20.78 14.22
C GLU A 181 -43.88 -20.71 15.77
N GLU A 182 -42.68 -20.53 16.32
CA GLU A 182 -42.42 -20.53 17.77
C GLU A 182 -42.17 -19.12 18.35
N ARG A 183 -42.00 -18.08 17.51
CA ARG A 183 -41.58 -16.74 17.96
C ARG A 183 -42.21 -15.63 17.13
N GLU A 184 -42.73 -14.60 17.82
CA GLU A 184 -43.18 -13.36 17.17
C GLU A 184 -42.00 -12.65 16.49
N GLY A 185 -42.21 -12.20 15.25
CA GLY A 185 -41.24 -11.43 14.50
C GLY A 185 -41.19 -9.96 14.92
N GLU A 186 -40.29 -9.20 14.33
CA GLU A 186 -40.25 -7.75 14.56
C GLU A 186 -41.44 -7.01 13.92
N SER A 187 -41.79 -5.87 14.51
CA SER A 187 -42.88 -5.00 14.07
C SER A 187 -42.48 -3.52 14.12
N ILE A 188 -43.25 -2.65 13.46
CA ILE A 188 -43.05 -1.20 13.52
C ILE A 188 -44.02 -0.59 14.52
N LYS A 189 -43.49 0.18 15.49
CA LYS A 189 -44.29 1.09 16.31
C LYS A 189 -44.46 2.41 15.56
N VAL A 190 -45.54 2.51 14.79
CA VAL A 190 -45.86 3.68 13.95
C VAL A 190 -45.96 4.94 14.81
N ARG A 191 -45.22 5.98 14.42
CA ARG A 191 -45.26 7.31 15.07
C ARG A 191 -46.01 8.33 14.22
N ILE A 192 -45.90 8.24 12.91
CA ILE A 192 -46.51 9.18 11.96
C ILE A 192 -46.87 8.48 10.65
N THR A 193 -48.00 8.84 10.07
CA THR A 193 -48.37 8.47 8.70
C THR A 193 -48.27 9.71 7.84
N ARG A 194 -47.56 9.63 6.71
CA ARG A 194 -47.35 10.79 5.82
C ARG A 194 -47.34 10.36 4.35
N GLU A 195 -47.90 11.22 3.50
CA GLU A 195 -47.84 11.06 2.05
C GLU A 195 -46.63 11.81 1.49
N PHE A 196 -45.85 11.13 0.65
CA PHE A 196 -44.68 11.68 -0.02
C PHE A 196 -44.84 11.60 -1.53
N THR A 197 -44.45 12.66 -2.23
CA THR A 197 -44.27 12.63 -3.69
C THR A 197 -42.88 12.11 -4.02
N VAL A 198 -42.76 11.07 -4.83
CA VAL A 198 -41.48 10.54 -5.29
C VAL A 198 -40.86 11.51 -6.28
N THR A 199 -39.73 12.12 -5.94
CA THR A 199 -39.07 13.13 -6.77
C THR A 199 -37.79 12.65 -7.44
N GLY A 200 -37.25 11.52 -6.99
CA GLY A 200 -36.09 10.90 -7.59
C GLY A 200 -35.89 9.46 -7.18
N ILE A 201 -35.09 8.78 -7.98
CA ILE A 201 -34.68 7.40 -7.79
C ILE A 201 -33.16 7.40 -7.70
N MET A 202 -32.60 6.75 -6.68
CA MET A 202 -31.16 6.68 -6.47
C MET A 202 -30.63 5.25 -6.53
N GLU A 203 -29.35 5.13 -6.86
CA GLU A 203 -28.61 3.89 -6.68
C GLU A 203 -28.58 3.52 -5.19
N ARG A 204 -28.57 2.22 -4.90
CA ARG A 204 -28.45 1.74 -3.52
C ARG A 204 -27.18 2.33 -2.88
N PRO A 205 -27.29 3.03 -1.74
CA PRO A 205 -26.12 3.63 -1.11
C PRO A 205 -25.19 2.56 -0.54
N SER A 206 -23.89 2.83 -0.55
CA SER A 206 -22.87 1.96 0.06
C SER A 206 -23.06 1.74 1.56
N THR A 207 -23.80 2.63 2.24
CA THR A 207 -24.14 2.51 3.66
C THR A 207 -25.29 1.54 3.94
N GLU A 208 -25.97 1.05 2.90
CA GLU A 208 -27.03 0.03 2.99
C GLU A 208 -26.42 -1.34 2.70
N TYR A 209 -26.20 -2.13 3.75
CA TYR A 209 -25.61 -3.45 3.64
C TYR A 209 -26.62 -4.47 3.07
N LEU A 210 -26.12 -5.60 2.59
CA LEU A 210 -26.97 -6.70 2.10
C LEU A 210 -27.88 -7.26 3.19
N TRP A 211 -27.44 -7.26 4.45
CA TRP A 211 -28.24 -7.68 5.60
C TRP A 211 -29.09 -6.57 6.22
N SER A 212 -29.05 -5.34 5.69
CA SER A 212 -29.86 -4.25 6.24
C SER A 212 -31.35 -4.52 6.03
N PRO A 213 -32.22 -4.22 7.00
CA PRO A 213 -33.63 -4.64 7.03
C PRO A 213 -34.53 -3.86 6.05
N GLY A 214 -34.00 -2.85 5.36
CA GLY A 214 -34.80 -2.01 4.49
C GLY A 214 -34.00 -1.15 3.53
N TYR A 215 -34.67 -0.69 2.47
CA TYR A 215 -34.12 0.15 1.41
C TYR A 215 -34.10 1.62 1.83
N THR A 216 -33.03 2.33 1.53
CA THR A 216 -32.84 3.71 1.95
C THR A 216 -33.75 4.67 1.19
N ALA A 217 -34.47 5.51 1.92
CA ALA A 217 -35.25 6.62 1.38
C ALA A 217 -34.83 7.94 2.04
N LEU A 218 -34.82 9.03 1.27
CA LEU A 218 -34.32 10.34 1.69
C LEU A 218 -35.44 11.38 1.58
N THR A 219 -35.63 12.17 2.64
CA THR A 219 -36.53 13.33 2.67
C THR A 219 -35.84 14.54 3.27
N LEU A 220 -36.38 15.73 3.05
CA LEU A 220 -35.95 16.92 3.78
C LEU A 220 -36.38 16.79 5.25
N LEU A 221 -35.46 17.09 6.17
CA LEU A 221 -35.73 17.16 7.59
C LEU A 221 -36.55 18.41 7.90
N ASP A 222 -37.63 18.22 8.64
CA ASP A 222 -38.57 19.27 9.03
C ASP A 222 -39.04 19.02 10.46
N ASP A 223 -39.32 20.10 11.18
CA ASP A 223 -39.77 20.10 12.57
C ASP A 223 -41.16 19.43 12.74
N GLU A 224 -41.92 19.30 11.65
CA GLU A 224 -43.22 18.62 11.64
C GLU A 224 -43.11 17.09 11.77
N ILE A 225 -41.94 16.49 11.49
CA ILE A 225 -41.74 15.06 11.66
C ILE A 225 -41.30 14.81 13.11
N PRO A 226 -42.05 14.03 13.92
CA PRO A 226 -41.66 13.71 15.27
C PRO A 226 -40.46 12.75 15.26
N VAL A 227 -39.27 13.34 15.29
CA VAL A 227 -38.00 12.64 15.47
C VAL A 227 -37.52 12.83 16.91
N ASP A 228 -36.98 11.78 17.49
CA ASP A 228 -36.20 11.90 18.72
C ASP A 228 -34.99 12.80 18.44
N LYS A 229 -35.03 14.04 18.95
CA LYS A 229 -33.98 15.03 18.69
C LYS A 229 -32.62 14.58 19.21
N SER A 230 -32.56 13.63 20.14
CA SER A 230 -31.29 13.04 20.58
C SER A 230 -30.58 12.23 19.50
N LYS A 231 -31.31 11.78 18.46
CA LYS A 231 -30.77 11.06 17.30
C LYS A 231 -30.23 11.99 16.21
N ILE A 232 -30.50 13.30 16.28
CA ILE A 232 -29.98 14.27 15.32
C ILE A 232 -28.46 14.33 15.43
N THR A 233 -27.80 14.17 14.28
CA THR A 233 -26.36 14.32 14.14
C THR A 233 -26.07 15.62 13.40
N VAL A 234 -25.18 16.43 13.98
CA VAL A 234 -24.67 17.66 13.34
C VAL A 234 -23.33 17.34 12.68
N TYR A 235 -23.27 17.51 11.36
CA TYR A 235 -22.10 17.27 10.53
C TYR A 235 -21.38 18.57 10.17
N GLY A 236 -20.06 18.50 10.08
CA GLY A 236 -19.20 19.62 9.69
C GLY A 236 -18.28 19.27 8.54
N THR A 237 -18.35 20.07 7.48
CA THR A 237 -17.51 19.92 6.27
C THR A 237 -16.66 21.15 6.03
N PHE A 238 -15.34 21.01 6.16
CA PHE A 238 -14.39 22.09 5.88
C PHE A 238 -14.06 22.17 4.40
N LYS A 239 -14.09 23.37 3.82
CA LYS A 239 -13.55 23.62 2.46
C LYS A 239 -12.05 23.29 2.35
N LYS A 240 -11.32 23.48 3.45
CA LYS A 240 -9.92 23.05 3.61
C LYS A 240 -9.70 22.59 5.04
N VAL A 241 -9.41 21.31 5.21
CA VAL A 241 -9.30 20.68 6.53
C VAL A 241 -8.16 21.32 7.34
N PRO A 242 -8.44 21.82 8.55
CA PRO A 242 -7.42 22.40 9.40
C PRO A 242 -6.50 21.32 9.98
N ARG A 243 -5.20 21.60 10.05
CA ARG A 243 -4.22 20.61 10.58
C ARG A 243 -4.45 20.22 12.05
N ASN A 244 -5.11 21.09 12.80
CA ASN A 244 -5.44 20.92 14.21
C ASN A 244 -6.92 20.54 14.42
N LEU A 245 -7.54 19.87 13.44
CA LEU A 245 -8.97 19.54 13.45
C LEU A 245 -9.42 18.86 14.76
N PHE A 246 -8.68 17.86 15.26
CA PHE A 246 -9.06 17.15 16.49
C PHE A 246 -9.14 18.10 17.70
N ARG A 247 -8.11 18.93 17.91
CA ARG A 247 -8.13 19.95 18.97
C ARG A 247 -9.17 21.04 18.74
N LEU A 248 -9.49 21.33 17.48
CA LEU A 248 -10.53 22.28 17.12
C LEU A 248 -11.92 21.72 17.44
N GLY A 249 -12.17 20.44 17.15
CA GLY A 249 -13.41 19.75 17.47
C GLY A 249 -13.68 19.66 18.97
N GLU A 250 -12.66 19.31 19.75
CA GLU A 250 -12.72 19.35 21.22
C GLU A 250 -13.02 20.75 21.75
N ARG A 251 -12.42 21.78 21.15
CA ARG A 251 -12.68 23.17 21.55
C ARG A 251 -14.09 23.61 21.21
N MET A 252 -14.60 23.23 20.03
CA MET A 252 -15.97 23.52 19.62
C MET A 252 -16.98 22.85 20.55
N ALA A 253 -16.72 21.61 20.98
CA ALA A 253 -17.53 20.94 21.99
C ALA A 253 -17.56 21.72 23.31
N LYS A 254 -16.39 22.15 23.81
CA LYS A 254 -16.31 22.97 25.04
C LYS A 254 -17.01 24.32 24.91
N GLU A 255 -16.84 25.00 23.77
CA GLU A 255 -17.51 26.27 23.46
C GLU A 255 -19.04 26.12 23.48
N ALA A 256 -19.55 24.95 23.12
CA ALA A 256 -20.96 24.58 23.14
C ALA A 256 -21.38 23.83 24.43
N GLY A 257 -20.62 23.93 25.52
CA GLY A 257 -20.99 23.35 26.82
C GLY A 257 -21.01 21.82 26.89
N MET A 258 -20.35 21.13 25.96
CA MET A 258 -20.32 19.67 25.85
C MET A 258 -18.99 19.04 26.29
N ASP A 259 -19.03 17.74 26.59
CA ASP A 259 -17.82 16.93 26.76
C ASP A 259 -17.00 16.94 25.45
N PRO A 260 -15.69 17.26 25.49
CA PRO A 260 -14.78 17.15 24.34
C PRO A 260 -14.83 15.82 23.60
N LEU A 261 -15.13 14.72 24.30
CA LEU A 261 -15.18 13.37 23.74
C LEU A 261 -16.39 13.13 22.84
N LYS A 262 -17.39 14.03 22.82
CA LYS A 262 -18.53 13.95 21.89
C LYS A 262 -18.17 14.25 20.43
N ALA A 263 -16.98 14.79 20.16
CA ALA A 263 -16.55 15.07 18.79
C ALA A 263 -16.17 13.77 18.06
N GLY A 264 -17.01 13.35 17.11
CA GLY A 264 -16.72 12.25 16.17
C GLY A 264 -16.00 12.75 14.92
N TYR A 265 -15.22 11.87 14.27
CA TYR A 265 -14.41 12.23 13.09
C TYR A 265 -14.47 11.14 12.03
N ASN A 266 -14.50 11.53 10.75
CA ASN A 266 -14.34 10.58 9.65
C ASN A 266 -12.85 10.23 9.49
N ILE A 267 -12.36 9.31 10.33
CA ILE A 267 -10.95 8.93 10.37
C ILE A 267 -10.48 8.34 9.03
N SER A 268 -11.38 7.67 8.30
CA SER A 268 -11.09 7.13 6.97
C SER A 268 -10.75 8.24 5.98
N LEU A 269 -11.57 9.29 5.90
CA LEU A 269 -11.34 10.43 5.02
C LEU A 269 -10.14 11.29 5.48
N LEU A 270 -10.08 11.59 6.78
CA LEU A 270 -9.03 12.45 7.36
C LEU A 270 -7.63 11.87 7.16
N ARG A 271 -7.48 10.54 7.15
CA ARG A 271 -6.21 9.87 6.85
C ARG A 271 -5.62 10.32 5.52
N TYR A 272 -6.46 10.47 4.50
CA TYR A 272 -6.03 10.89 3.16
C TYR A 272 -5.83 12.41 3.04
N HIS A 273 -6.30 13.18 4.03
CA HIS A 273 -5.87 14.56 4.29
C HIS A 273 -4.56 14.65 5.09
N MET A 274 -3.88 13.52 5.32
CA MET A 274 -2.68 13.40 6.15
C MET A 274 -2.93 13.77 7.62
N LEU A 275 -4.15 13.56 8.10
CA LEU A 275 -4.59 13.70 9.48
C LEU A 275 -4.92 12.31 10.02
N VAL A 276 -3.93 11.68 10.65
CA VAL A 276 -4.03 10.32 11.17
C VAL A 276 -3.89 10.39 12.68
N THR A 277 -4.70 9.60 13.40
CA THR A 277 -4.58 9.40 14.84
C THR A 277 -3.36 8.55 15.20
N ASP A 278 -3.00 7.60 14.33
CA ASP A 278 -1.82 6.72 14.40
C ASP A 278 -0.53 7.47 13.99
N GLU A 279 0.23 7.95 14.99
CA GLU A 279 1.46 8.72 14.77
C GLU A 279 2.58 7.86 14.16
N ARG A 280 2.59 6.54 14.41
CA ARG A 280 3.66 5.65 13.95
C ARG A 280 3.60 5.39 12.45
N LEU A 281 2.41 5.08 11.90
CA LEU A 281 2.25 4.86 10.47
C LEU A 281 2.57 6.13 9.67
N LEU A 282 2.00 7.27 10.09
CA LEU A 282 2.21 8.55 9.41
C LEU A 282 3.67 9.01 9.47
N SER A 283 4.35 8.88 10.62
CA SER A 283 5.78 9.18 10.73
C SER A 283 6.64 8.25 9.87
N THR A 284 6.30 6.96 9.78
CA THR A 284 6.97 5.99 8.90
C THR A 284 6.83 6.38 7.44
N PHE A 285 5.63 6.78 6.99
CA PHE A 285 5.42 7.26 5.62
C PHE A 285 6.23 8.52 5.32
N TYR A 286 6.27 9.51 6.23
CA TYR A 286 7.07 10.72 6.01
C TYR A 286 8.57 10.46 5.96
N ILE A 287 9.09 9.60 6.84
CA ILE A 287 10.50 9.23 6.84
C ILE A 287 10.84 8.46 5.56
N LEU A 288 9.97 7.54 5.13
CA LEU A 288 10.17 6.76 3.92
C LEU A 288 10.12 7.64 2.66
N ALA A 289 9.14 8.52 2.55
CA ALA A 289 9.04 9.47 1.44
C ALA A 289 10.26 10.40 1.37
N SER A 290 10.71 10.93 2.51
CA SER A 290 11.91 11.75 2.62
C SER A 290 13.17 10.98 2.19
N PHE A 291 13.25 9.71 2.58
CA PHE A 291 14.35 8.82 2.20
C PHE A 291 14.37 8.56 0.69
N VAL A 292 13.22 8.29 0.06
CA VAL A 292 13.11 8.12 -1.39
C VAL A 292 13.52 9.40 -2.13
N ILE A 293 13.06 10.57 -1.69
CA ILE A 293 13.46 11.87 -2.27
C ILE A 293 14.99 12.06 -2.16
N LEU A 294 15.58 11.73 -1.00
CA LEU A 294 17.02 11.82 -0.79
C LEU A 294 17.79 10.88 -1.74
N LEU A 295 17.33 9.64 -1.94
CA LEU A 295 17.93 8.72 -2.90
C LEU A 295 17.90 9.28 -4.33
N ILE A 296 16.75 9.79 -4.77
CA ILE A 296 16.62 10.44 -6.09
C ILE A 296 17.62 11.59 -6.21
N MET A 297 17.69 12.47 -5.21
CA MET A 297 18.64 13.58 -5.22
C MET A 297 20.09 13.11 -5.30
N ILE A 298 20.50 12.08 -4.55
CA ILE A 298 21.88 11.56 -4.59
C ILE A 298 22.24 11.06 -6.00
N GLY A 299 21.35 10.29 -6.64
CA GLY A 299 21.54 9.80 -8.01
C GLY A 299 21.63 10.94 -9.02
N SER A 300 20.70 11.89 -8.94
CA SER A 300 20.67 13.07 -9.79
C SER A 300 21.91 13.95 -9.63
N VAL A 301 22.36 14.17 -8.39
CA VAL A 301 23.58 14.95 -8.13
C VAL A 301 24.78 14.30 -8.81
N SER A 302 24.93 12.97 -8.72
CA SER A 302 26.01 12.27 -9.41
C SER A 302 25.96 12.46 -10.92
N LEU A 303 24.79 12.32 -11.54
CA LEU A 303 24.61 12.42 -12.99
C LEU A 303 24.94 13.83 -13.49
N ILE A 304 24.37 14.85 -12.83
CA ILE A 304 24.53 16.25 -13.20
C ILE A 304 25.98 16.70 -12.94
N TYR A 305 26.56 16.29 -11.79
CA TYR A 305 27.97 16.56 -11.47
C TYR A 305 28.90 16.07 -12.58
N ASN A 306 28.70 14.84 -13.05
CA ASN A 306 29.52 14.25 -14.11
C ASN A 306 29.40 15.06 -15.40
N ALA A 307 28.19 15.50 -15.77
CA ALA A 307 27.99 16.34 -16.95
C ALA A 307 28.75 17.67 -16.85
N PHE A 308 28.65 18.39 -15.73
CA PHE A 308 29.36 19.66 -15.52
C PHE A 308 30.86 19.52 -15.34
N ALA A 309 31.32 18.45 -14.69
CA ALA A 309 32.75 18.18 -14.52
C ALA A 309 33.44 18.08 -15.89
N ILE A 310 32.75 17.50 -16.87
CA ILE A 310 33.29 17.34 -18.22
C ILE A 310 33.18 18.64 -19.01
N SER A 311 32.05 19.36 -18.94
CA SER A 311 31.93 20.72 -19.53
C SER A 311 33.09 21.62 -19.10
N ILE A 312 33.49 21.56 -17.82
CA ILE A 312 34.62 22.33 -17.30
C ILE A 312 35.96 21.83 -17.81
N SER A 313 36.15 20.51 -17.95
CA SER A 313 37.38 19.94 -18.50
C SER A 313 37.59 20.45 -19.93
N GLU A 314 36.56 20.35 -20.77
CA GLU A 314 36.59 20.76 -22.18
C GLU A 314 36.91 22.25 -22.35
N ARG A 315 36.35 23.13 -21.51
CA ARG A 315 36.63 24.58 -21.57
C ARG A 315 37.77 25.06 -20.68
N SER A 316 38.53 24.15 -20.06
CA SER A 316 39.59 24.51 -19.12
C SER A 316 40.61 25.47 -19.76
N LYS A 317 40.96 25.24 -21.04
CA LYS A 317 41.80 26.13 -21.86
C LYS A 317 41.21 27.53 -21.99
N HIS A 318 39.93 27.66 -22.33
CA HIS A 318 39.24 28.95 -22.43
C HIS A 318 39.24 29.71 -21.10
N LEU A 319 38.95 29.02 -19.98
CA LEU A 319 38.99 29.64 -18.65
C LEU A 319 40.40 30.06 -18.24
N GLY A 320 41.43 29.33 -18.68
CA GLY A 320 42.82 29.69 -18.51
C GLY A 320 43.24 30.91 -19.32
N MET A 321 42.87 30.98 -20.61
CA MET A 321 43.11 32.14 -21.46
C MET A 321 42.44 33.40 -20.91
N LEU A 322 41.19 33.29 -20.45
CA LEU A 322 40.50 34.39 -19.78
C LEU A 322 41.22 34.82 -18.50
N ALA A 323 41.76 33.88 -17.74
CA ALA A 323 42.58 34.19 -16.57
C ALA A 323 43.88 34.93 -16.93
N SER A 324 44.50 34.61 -18.08
CA SER A 324 45.67 35.34 -18.59
C SER A 324 45.34 36.79 -18.93
N VAL A 325 44.12 37.04 -19.43
CA VAL A 325 43.61 38.38 -19.77
C VAL A 325 43.07 39.12 -18.53
N GLY A 326 43.12 38.51 -17.33
CA GLY A 326 42.78 39.16 -16.06
C GLY A 326 41.46 38.72 -15.42
N ALA A 327 40.79 37.67 -15.92
CA ALA A 327 39.55 37.18 -15.31
C ALA A 327 39.78 36.64 -13.88
N THR A 328 39.07 37.22 -12.92
CA THR A 328 39.16 36.87 -11.50
C THR A 328 38.63 35.47 -11.20
N LYS A 329 39.05 34.90 -10.06
CA LYS A 329 38.52 33.61 -9.56
C LYS A 329 36.99 33.63 -9.38
N LYS A 330 36.43 34.78 -8.97
CA LYS A 330 34.98 34.99 -8.80
C LYS A 330 34.27 34.99 -10.16
N GLN A 331 34.81 35.67 -11.17
CA GLN A 331 34.24 35.67 -12.52
C GLN A 331 34.22 34.27 -13.14
N LYS A 332 35.32 33.51 -13.05
CA LYS A 332 35.38 32.12 -13.53
C LYS A 332 34.40 31.19 -12.81
N ARG A 333 34.29 31.31 -11.48
CA ARG A 333 33.34 30.52 -10.69
C ARG A 333 31.89 30.83 -11.09
N ASN A 334 31.56 32.11 -11.19
CA ASN A 334 30.21 32.57 -11.50
C ASN A 334 29.81 32.25 -12.93
N SER A 335 30.76 32.15 -13.88
CA SER A 335 30.50 31.61 -15.22
C SER A 335 29.91 30.20 -15.16
N VAL A 336 30.45 29.33 -14.30
CA VAL A 336 29.96 27.96 -14.15
C VAL A 336 28.58 27.93 -13.48
N TYR A 337 28.36 28.74 -12.44
CA TYR A 337 27.03 28.84 -11.83
C TYR A 337 26.00 29.38 -12.81
N PHE A 338 26.38 30.33 -13.66
CA PHE A 338 25.51 30.87 -14.68
C PHE A 338 25.17 29.83 -15.76
N GLU A 339 26.11 28.98 -16.16
CA GLU A 339 25.81 27.83 -17.02
C GLU A 339 24.81 26.87 -16.37
N GLY A 340 25.01 26.56 -15.08
CA GLY A 340 24.08 25.76 -14.28
C GLY A 340 22.68 26.37 -14.23
N PHE A 341 22.59 27.68 -13.98
CA PHE A 341 21.35 28.44 -13.97
C PHE A 341 20.66 28.44 -15.34
N ALA A 342 21.40 28.72 -16.43
CA ALA A 342 20.85 28.73 -17.78
C ALA A 342 20.37 27.33 -18.21
N THR A 343 21.10 26.29 -17.84
CA THR A 343 20.71 24.89 -18.06
C THR A 343 19.44 24.57 -17.27
N GLY A 344 19.37 24.96 -15.99
CA GLY A 344 18.20 24.76 -15.13
C GLY A 344 16.97 25.51 -15.63
N LEU A 345 17.12 26.72 -16.15
CA LEU A 345 16.02 27.53 -16.68
C LEU A 345 15.33 26.86 -17.88
N ILE A 346 16.06 26.03 -18.64
CA ILE A 346 15.51 25.23 -19.75
C ILE A 346 15.05 23.85 -19.26
N ALA A 347 15.90 23.18 -18.47
CA ALA A 347 15.68 21.80 -18.07
C ALA A 347 14.56 21.62 -17.03
N VAL A 348 14.35 22.59 -16.14
CA VAL A 348 13.30 22.52 -15.11
C VAL A 348 11.90 22.56 -15.74
N PRO A 349 11.55 23.51 -16.63
CA PRO A 349 10.25 23.47 -17.32
C PRO A 349 10.05 22.18 -18.13
N ILE A 350 11.08 21.71 -18.84
CA ILE A 350 11.02 20.46 -19.61
C ILE A 350 10.76 19.27 -18.68
N GLY A 351 11.50 19.17 -17.57
CA GLY A 351 11.35 18.08 -16.62
C GLY A 351 10.03 18.13 -15.87
N LEU A 352 9.50 19.30 -15.53
CA LEU A 352 8.16 19.45 -14.96
C LEU A 352 7.11 18.92 -15.93
N PHE A 353 7.17 19.37 -17.20
CA PHE A 353 6.23 18.95 -18.24
C PHE A 353 6.25 17.45 -18.49
N PHE A 354 7.43 16.85 -18.71
CA PHE A 354 7.52 15.41 -18.95
C PHE A 354 7.27 14.59 -17.68
N GLY A 355 7.54 15.14 -16.50
CA GLY A 355 7.20 14.50 -15.22
C GLY A 355 5.69 14.41 -15.00
N THR A 356 4.95 15.50 -15.23
CA THR A 356 3.49 15.48 -15.13
C THR A 356 2.85 14.68 -16.25
N LEU A 357 3.33 14.82 -17.50
CA LEU A 357 2.86 14.04 -18.64
C LEU A 357 3.08 12.54 -18.43
N GLY A 358 4.27 12.16 -17.96
CA GLY A 358 4.60 10.76 -17.69
C GLY A 358 3.67 10.13 -16.66
N ILE A 359 3.35 10.87 -15.58
CA ILE A 359 2.33 10.42 -14.62
C ILE A 359 0.96 10.37 -15.28
N GLY A 360 0.53 11.38 -16.05
CA GLY A 360 -0.75 11.34 -16.75
C GLY A 360 -0.93 10.08 -17.61
N VAL A 361 0.08 9.74 -18.41
CA VAL A 361 0.09 8.51 -19.22
C VAL A 361 0.08 7.26 -18.33
N THR A 362 0.88 7.24 -17.26
CA THR A 362 0.93 6.12 -16.32
C THR A 362 -0.43 5.88 -15.67
N LEU A 363 -1.10 6.93 -15.19
CA LEU A 363 -2.43 6.83 -14.57
C LEU A 363 -3.47 6.31 -15.57
N GLN A 364 -3.41 6.75 -16.82
CA GLN A 364 -4.31 6.26 -17.87
C GLN A 364 -4.08 4.78 -18.18
N LEU A 365 -2.82 4.32 -18.24
CA LEU A 365 -2.48 2.91 -18.44
C LEU A 365 -2.84 2.04 -17.23
N LEU A 366 -2.82 2.60 -16.03
CA LEU A 366 -3.18 1.90 -14.79
C LEU A 366 -4.67 1.89 -14.51
N HIS A 367 -5.47 2.76 -15.14
CA HIS A 367 -6.91 2.85 -14.90
C HIS A 367 -7.65 1.50 -15.01
N PRO A 368 -7.39 0.63 -16.02
CA PRO A 368 -8.05 -0.68 -16.10
C PRO A 368 -7.71 -1.63 -14.95
N LEU A 369 -6.55 -1.44 -14.30
CA LEU A 369 -6.15 -2.27 -13.16
C LEU A 369 -6.87 -1.88 -11.87
N ILE A 370 -7.49 -0.70 -11.82
CA ILE A 370 -8.15 -0.17 -10.63
C ILE A 370 -9.63 0.16 -10.87
N SER A 371 -10.14 0.11 -12.10
CA SER A 371 -11.53 0.47 -12.41
C SER A 371 -12.50 -0.34 -11.57
N GLY A 372 -12.30 -1.66 -11.50
CA GLY A 372 -13.12 -2.50 -10.64
C GLY A 372 -12.75 -2.49 -9.16
N MET A 373 -11.94 -1.54 -8.66
CA MET A 373 -11.75 -1.28 -7.22
C MET A 373 -12.32 0.07 -6.78
N VAL A 374 -12.52 0.99 -7.73
CA VAL A 374 -12.85 2.39 -7.47
C VAL A 374 -14.32 2.64 -7.88
N GLY A 375 -15.05 1.58 -8.22
CA GLY A 375 -16.32 1.63 -8.93
C GLY A 375 -16.16 2.17 -10.36
N ASP A 376 -17.18 1.95 -11.20
CA ASP A 376 -17.21 2.54 -12.56
C ASP A 376 -17.33 4.08 -12.55
N THR A 377 -17.63 4.66 -11.39
CA THR A 377 -17.90 6.09 -11.19
C THR A 377 -16.63 6.93 -11.09
N GLN A 378 -15.57 6.41 -10.46
CA GLN A 378 -14.37 7.21 -10.16
C GLN A 378 -13.20 6.87 -11.07
N LYS A 379 -12.61 7.93 -11.66
CA LYS A 379 -11.47 7.83 -12.56
C LYS A 379 -10.18 8.24 -11.88
N PHE A 380 -9.09 7.55 -12.22
CA PHE A 380 -7.77 7.98 -11.78
C PHE A 380 -7.27 9.16 -12.60
N THR A 381 -7.72 10.34 -12.17
CA THR A 381 -7.38 11.61 -12.79
C THR A 381 -6.02 12.11 -12.35
N LEU A 382 -5.29 12.73 -13.27
CA LEU A 382 -4.08 13.47 -12.97
C LEU A 382 -4.42 14.74 -12.15
N VAL A 383 -3.90 14.83 -10.92
CA VAL A 383 -4.05 16.00 -10.07
C VAL A 383 -2.70 16.66 -9.85
N VAL A 384 -2.57 17.88 -10.36
CA VAL A 384 -1.35 18.69 -10.22
C VAL A 384 -1.52 19.69 -9.09
N SER A 385 -0.93 19.37 -7.94
CA SER A 385 -0.92 20.25 -6.77
C SER A 385 0.10 21.38 -6.93
N PHE A 386 -0.34 22.63 -6.81
CA PHE A 386 0.57 23.80 -6.89
C PHE A 386 1.71 23.74 -5.85
N PRO A 387 1.47 23.42 -4.56
CA PRO A 387 2.55 23.18 -3.59
C PRO A 387 3.55 22.10 -4.02
N ALA A 388 3.09 21.03 -4.67
CA ALA A 388 3.95 19.94 -5.13
C ALA A 388 4.87 20.39 -6.26
N ILE A 389 4.38 21.22 -7.20
CA ILE A 389 5.19 21.81 -8.27
C ILE A 389 6.22 22.78 -7.71
N VAL A 390 5.83 23.67 -6.79
CA VAL A 390 6.76 24.60 -6.14
C VAL A 390 7.85 23.84 -5.39
N ALA A 391 7.49 22.80 -4.62
CA ALA A 391 8.45 21.94 -3.93
C ALA A 391 9.40 21.24 -4.92
N SER A 392 8.88 20.74 -6.05
CA SER A 392 9.68 20.10 -7.09
C SER A 392 10.68 21.06 -7.74
N VAL A 393 10.28 22.31 -8.00
CA VAL A 393 11.16 23.37 -8.51
C VAL A 393 12.27 23.69 -7.49
N LEU A 394 11.91 23.86 -6.22
CA LEU A 394 12.88 24.17 -5.15
C LEU A 394 13.89 23.03 -4.96
N LEU A 395 13.42 21.79 -4.86
CA LEU A 395 14.28 20.60 -4.75
C LEU A 395 15.20 20.45 -5.97
N SER A 396 14.67 20.71 -7.17
CA SER A 396 15.45 20.67 -8.41
C SER A 396 16.52 21.76 -8.45
N ALA A 397 16.19 22.98 -8.03
CA ALA A 397 17.14 24.08 -7.94
C ALA A 397 18.28 23.77 -6.95
N VAL A 398 17.94 23.21 -5.78
CA VAL A 398 18.91 22.74 -4.78
C VAL A 398 19.79 21.64 -5.37
N THR A 399 19.20 20.65 -6.05
CA THR A 399 19.91 19.54 -6.69
C THR A 399 20.91 20.04 -7.73
N VAL A 400 20.50 20.94 -8.64
CA VAL A 400 21.37 21.54 -9.66
C VAL A 400 22.49 22.35 -9.00
N PHE A 401 22.17 23.15 -7.98
CA PHE A 401 23.15 23.95 -7.27
C PHE A 401 24.24 23.10 -6.62
N ILE A 402 23.85 22.06 -5.87
CA ILE A 402 24.79 21.12 -5.23
C ILE A 402 25.67 20.45 -6.28
N SER A 403 25.08 20.04 -7.41
CA SER A 403 25.79 19.38 -8.51
C SER A 403 26.84 20.27 -9.16
N VAL A 404 26.56 21.56 -9.30
CA VAL A 404 27.45 22.54 -9.95
C VAL A 404 28.50 23.10 -8.98
N TRP A 405 28.27 23.03 -7.66
CA TRP A 405 29.13 23.63 -6.64
C TRP A 405 30.60 23.16 -6.71
N VAL A 406 30.82 21.84 -6.76
CA VAL A 406 32.18 21.27 -6.85
C VAL A 406 32.85 21.62 -8.19
N PRO A 407 32.21 21.42 -9.36
CA PRO A 407 32.73 21.89 -10.65
C PRO A 407 33.08 23.39 -10.66
N ALA A 408 32.19 24.26 -10.17
CA ALA A 408 32.42 25.71 -10.12
C ALA A 408 33.63 26.08 -9.25
N LYS A 409 33.79 25.40 -8.10
CA LYS A 409 34.98 25.57 -7.24
C LYS A 409 36.25 25.15 -7.98
N ARG A 410 36.21 24.08 -8.78
CA ARG A 410 37.36 23.64 -9.61
C ARG A 410 37.70 24.66 -10.70
N ALA A 411 36.71 25.19 -11.42
CA ALA A 411 36.93 26.21 -12.46
C ALA A 411 37.64 27.46 -11.93
N SER A 412 37.30 27.90 -10.71
CA SER A 412 37.95 29.07 -10.11
C SER A 412 39.45 28.88 -9.85
N LYS A 413 39.92 27.63 -9.74
CA LYS A 413 41.30 27.25 -9.46
C LYS A 413 42.13 26.95 -10.72
N ILE A 414 41.54 27.01 -11.91
CA ILE A 414 42.28 26.81 -13.16
C ILE A 414 43.23 27.99 -13.36
N SER A 415 44.53 27.74 -13.43
CA SER A 415 45.54 28.76 -13.70
C SER A 415 45.81 28.90 -15.22
N PRO A 416 46.27 30.08 -15.69
CA PRO A 416 46.74 30.26 -17.07
C PRO A 416 47.69 29.16 -17.53
N ILE A 417 48.70 28.86 -16.70
CA ILE A 417 49.76 27.93 -17.05
C ILE A 417 49.29 26.48 -17.06
N ASP A 418 48.42 26.08 -16.11
CA ASP A 418 47.84 24.74 -16.09
C ASP A 418 46.95 24.47 -17.31
N ALA A 419 46.29 25.53 -17.81
CA ALA A 419 45.37 25.43 -18.95
C ALA A 419 46.10 25.39 -20.30
N ILE A 420 47.27 26.03 -20.41
CA ILE A 420 48.09 26.04 -21.63
C ILE A 420 48.95 24.78 -21.71
N ARG A 421 49.48 24.30 -20.58
CA ARG A 421 50.42 23.17 -20.55
C ARG A 421 49.79 21.84 -20.98
N GLN A 422 48.45 21.71 -20.92
CA GLN A 422 47.62 20.54 -21.31
C GLN A 422 47.98 19.18 -20.65
N THR A 423 49.22 18.96 -20.22
CA THR A 423 49.67 17.82 -19.43
C THR A 423 49.83 18.23 -17.99
N LYS A 424 48.92 17.73 -17.14
CA LYS A 424 49.30 17.45 -15.76
C LYS A 424 50.22 16.25 -15.81
N ASP A 425 51.51 16.47 -15.99
CA ASP A 425 52.52 15.46 -15.70
C ASP A 425 52.30 15.04 -14.25
N ILE A 426 51.65 13.89 -14.05
CA ILE A 426 51.47 13.33 -12.73
C ILE A 426 52.90 12.97 -12.31
N LYS A 427 53.49 13.73 -11.38
CA LYS A 427 54.76 13.34 -10.76
C LYS A 427 54.53 11.99 -10.08
N LEU A 428 54.94 10.91 -10.74
CA LEU A 428 54.77 9.54 -10.25
C LEU A 428 56.00 9.15 -9.46
N THR A 429 55.80 8.70 -8.22
CA THR A 429 56.81 7.94 -7.50
C THR A 429 56.65 6.46 -7.88
N PRO A 430 57.73 5.68 -8.05
CA PRO A 430 57.65 4.25 -8.39
C PRO A 430 56.79 3.44 -7.42
N LYS A 431 56.78 3.85 -6.13
CA LYS A 431 55.93 3.26 -5.09
C LYS A 431 54.43 3.47 -5.34
N ALA A 432 54.02 4.60 -5.93
CA ALA A 432 52.61 4.94 -6.16
C ALA A 432 51.92 4.05 -7.20
N VAL A 433 52.70 3.43 -8.09
CA VAL A 433 52.20 2.59 -9.20
C VAL A 433 52.58 1.11 -9.04
N LYS A 434 53.25 0.73 -7.94
CA LYS A 434 53.71 -0.64 -7.70
C LYS A 434 52.53 -1.62 -7.67
N THR A 435 52.66 -2.72 -8.40
CA THR A 435 51.71 -3.84 -8.46
C THR A 435 52.38 -5.08 -7.85
N THR A 436 51.58 -5.98 -7.26
CA THR A 436 52.08 -7.27 -6.79
C THR A 436 52.30 -8.20 -7.99
N GLY A 437 53.41 -8.95 -8.00
CA GLY A 437 53.75 -9.85 -9.11
C GLY A 437 52.69 -10.92 -9.40
N ILE A 438 51.83 -11.22 -8.41
CA ILE A 438 50.69 -12.13 -8.50
C ILE A 438 49.72 -11.72 -9.62
N THR A 439 49.48 -10.42 -9.81
CA THR A 439 48.58 -9.93 -10.88
C THR A 439 49.12 -10.23 -12.28
N LYS A 440 50.44 -10.12 -12.45
CA LYS A 440 51.12 -10.47 -13.70
C LYS A 440 51.13 -11.99 -13.92
N ALA A 441 51.32 -12.76 -12.87
CA ALA A 441 51.36 -14.22 -12.93
C ALA A 441 49.99 -14.84 -13.27
N LEU A 442 48.89 -14.32 -12.71
CA LEU A 442 47.55 -14.86 -12.93
C LEU A 442 46.87 -14.34 -14.21
N PHE A 443 47.13 -13.08 -14.60
CA PHE A 443 46.35 -12.40 -15.64
C PHE A 443 47.19 -11.77 -16.77
N GLY A 444 48.51 -11.89 -16.72
CA GLY A 444 49.43 -11.41 -17.76
C GLY A 444 49.79 -9.92 -17.65
N PHE A 445 50.53 -9.45 -18.65
CA PHE A 445 51.06 -8.08 -18.70
C PHE A 445 49.96 -7.03 -18.87
N GLU A 446 48.91 -7.33 -19.63
CA GLU A 446 47.81 -6.42 -19.91
C GLU A 446 47.02 -6.08 -18.64
N ALA A 447 46.85 -7.04 -17.74
CA ALA A 447 46.21 -6.83 -16.44
C ALA A 447 47.07 -5.97 -15.51
N GLU A 448 48.38 -6.21 -15.50
CA GLU A 448 49.33 -5.40 -14.73
C GLU A 448 49.30 -3.93 -15.20
N LEU A 449 49.30 -3.72 -16.52
CA LEU A 449 49.23 -2.40 -17.13
C LEU A 449 47.90 -1.70 -16.81
N ALA A 450 46.77 -2.42 -16.89
CA ALA A 450 45.46 -1.91 -16.49
C ALA A 450 45.47 -1.43 -15.03
N LEU A 451 46.01 -2.24 -14.11
CA LEU A 451 46.03 -1.92 -12.69
C LEU A 451 46.98 -0.75 -12.35
N LYS A 452 48.11 -0.63 -13.08
CA LYS A 452 49.01 0.54 -13.02
C LYS A 452 48.31 1.81 -13.49
N ASN A 453 47.53 1.73 -14.58
CA ASN A 453 46.76 2.87 -15.08
C ASN A 453 45.72 3.37 -14.07
N LEU A 454 45.02 2.46 -13.39
CA LEU A 454 44.08 2.82 -12.31
C LEU A 454 44.77 3.56 -11.16
N LYS A 455 45.95 3.10 -10.75
CA LYS A 455 46.75 3.73 -9.67
C LYS A 455 47.33 5.08 -10.09
N ARG A 456 47.76 5.21 -11.35
CA ARG A 456 48.30 6.46 -11.92
C ARG A 456 47.30 7.62 -11.81
N ASN A 457 46.03 7.39 -12.11
CA ASN A 457 45.01 8.45 -12.12
C ASN A 457 43.97 8.30 -10.99
N ASN A 458 44.46 8.31 -9.75
CA ASN A 458 43.66 7.98 -8.56
C ASN A 458 42.41 8.87 -8.37
N LYS A 459 42.44 10.15 -8.76
CA LYS A 459 41.28 11.05 -8.64
C LYS A 459 40.13 10.62 -9.55
N ARG A 460 40.44 10.27 -10.79
CA ARG A 460 39.46 9.82 -11.77
C ARG A 460 38.96 8.42 -11.43
N HIS A 461 39.88 7.52 -11.09
CA HIS A 461 39.56 6.17 -10.67
C HIS A 461 38.52 6.17 -9.53
N LYS A 462 38.74 6.99 -8.50
CA LYS A 462 37.79 7.16 -7.38
C LYS A 462 36.43 7.70 -7.83
N ALA A 463 36.39 8.64 -8.77
CA ALA A 463 35.12 9.18 -9.29
C ALA A 463 34.31 8.13 -10.05
N THR A 464 34.95 7.30 -10.87
CA THR A 464 34.30 6.20 -11.60
C THR A 464 33.76 5.14 -10.64
N ILE A 465 34.57 4.72 -9.65
CA ILE A 465 34.10 3.78 -8.63
C ILE A 465 32.92 4.38 -7.85
N LEU A 466 32.99 5.64 -7.43
CA LEU A 466 31.92 6.27 -6.67
C LEU A 466 30.61 6.31 -7.46
N SER A 467 30.65 6.65 -8.76
CA SER A 467 29.47 6.65 -9.63
C SER A 467 28.85 5.25 -9.77
N LEU A 468 29.67 4.21 -9.92
CA LEU A 468 29.21 2.81 -9.95
C LEU A 468 28.62 2.37 -8.60
N VAL A 469 29.30 2.69 -7.49
CA VAL A 469 28.83 2.41 -6.12
C VAL A 469 27.48 3.05 -5.88
N LEU A 470 27.31 4.33 -6.20
CA LEU A 470 26.03 5.04 -6.04
C LEU A 470 24.94 4.37 -6.88
N SER A 471 25.24 3.91 -8.09
CA SER A 471 24.28 3.23 -8.96
C SER A 471 23.82 1.88 -8.36
N ILE A 472 24.77 1.09 -7.84
CA ILE A 472 24.47 -0.17 -7.12
C ILE A 472 23.60 0.10 -5.90
N VAL A 473 24.00 1.08 -5.10
CA VAL A 473 23.31 1.44 -3.85
C VAL A 473 21.88 1.91 -4.13
N LEU A 474 21.68 2.77 -5.13
CA LEU A 474 20.35 3.25 -5.50
C LEU A 474 19.43 2.12 -5.96
N PHE A 475 19.91 1.28 -6.88
CA PHE A 475 19.15 0.14 -7.38
C PHE A 475 18.76 -0.82 -6.25
N LEU A 476 19.74 -1.23 -5.42
CA LEU A 476 19.50 -2.18 -4.34
C LEU A 476 18.64 -1.61 -3.21
N SER A 477 18.74 -0.30 -2.93
CA SER A 477 17.88 0.35 -1.93
C SER A 477 16.41 0.30 -2.34
N VAL A 478 16.12 0.59 -3.61
CA VAL A 478 14.75 0.58 -4.13
C VAL A 478 14.21 -0.84 -4.31
N ALA A 479 15.03 -1.76 -4.80
CA ALA A 479 14.64 -3.16 -4.89
C ALA A 479 14.36 -3.77 -3.51
N SER A 480 15.17 -3.42 -2.50
CA SER A 480 14.92 -3.82 -1.11
C SER A 480 13.65 -3.19 -0.57
N LEU A 481 13.44 -1.89 -0.79
CA LEU A 481 12.23 -1.21 -0.35
C LEU A 481 10.98 -1.87 -0.95
N SER A 482 10.95 -2.11 -2.26
CA SER A 482 9.85 -2.80 -2.94
C SER A 482 9.61 -4.19 -2.33
N SER A 483 10.66 -5.00 -2.16
CA SER A 483 10.52 -6.33 -1.55
C SER A 483 9.96 -6.28 -0.13
N MET A 484 10.35 -5.29 0.66
CA MET A 484 9.92 -5.17 2.05
C MET A 484 8.50 -4.61 2.14
N THR A 485 8.14 -3.64 1.32
CA THR A 485 6.76 -3.14 1.21
C THR A 485 5.81 -4.25 0.78
N ASN A 486 6.21 -5.14 -0.14
CA ASN A 486 5.38 -6.29 -0.52
C ASN A 486 5.12 -7.24 0.65
N ARG A 487 6.15 -7.52 1.46
CA ARG A 487 6.02 -8.36 2.66
C ARG A 487 5.21 -7.67 3.77
N SER A 488 5.38 -6.36 3.94
CA SER A 488 4.58 -5.57 4.88
C SER A 488 3.11 -5.49 4.46
N ALA A 489 2.83 -5.38 3.16
CA ALA A 489 1.46 -5.39 2.62
C ALA A 489 0.77 -6.74 2.90
N ALA A 490 1.51 -7.86 2.79
CA ALA A 490 0.99 -9.19 3.13
C ALA A 490 0.67 -9.37 4.63
N LEU A 491 1.18 -8.52 5.52
CA LEU A 491 0.77 -8.49 6.94
C LEU A 491 -0.49 -7.64 7.16
N ALA A 492 -0.78 -6.71 6.25
CA ALA A 492 -1.91 -5.79 6.35
C ALA A 492 -3.16 -6.27 5.59
N VAL A 493 -2.99 -7.12 4.58
CA VAL A 493 -4.05 -7.67 3.72
C VAL A 493 -4.21 -9.16 4.03
N ASN A 494 -5.44 -9.65 4.21
CA ASN A 494 -5.69 -11.06 4.50
C ASN A 494 -5.74 -11.79 3.18
N ASN A 495 -5.10 -12.95 3.11
CA ASN A 495 -5.16 -13.77 1.92
C ASN A 495 -6.08 -14.94 2.22
N MET A 496 -7.35 -14.85 1.80
CA MET A 496 -8.24 -16.01 1.90
C MET A 496 -7.85 -17.02 0.82
N PRO A 497 -7.78 -18.32 1.15
CA PRO A 497 -7.31 -19.35 0.22
C PRO A 497 -8.38 -19.88 -0.75
N TYR A 498 -9.62 -19.42 -0.63
CA TYR A 498 -10.80 -19.81 -1.40
C TYR A 498 -11.41 -18.58 -2.10
N ASP A 499 -12.27 -18.81 -3.09
CA ASP A 499 -12.93 -17.78 -3.89
C ASP A 499 -14.45 -17.75 -3.68
N LEU A 500 -15.07 -18.88 -3.30
CA LEU A 500 -16.50 -19.00 -2.97
C LEU A 500 -16.70 -19.77 -1.67
N SER A 501 -17.75 -19.44 -0.93
CA SER A 501 -18.33 -20.33 0.08
C SER A 501 -19.81 -20.60 -0.21
N VAL A 502 -20.26 -21.80 0.14
CA VAL A 502 -21.65 -22.23 0.02
C VAL A 502 -22.10 -22.74 1.38
N HIS A 503 -23.20 -22.17 1.87
CA HIS A 503 -23.83 -22.51 3.14
C HIS A 503 -25.28 -22.89 2.85
N VAL A 504 -25.74 -24.05 3.33
CA VAL A 504 -27.17 -24.38 3.35
C VAL A 504 -27.76 -23.81 4.64
N THR A 505 -28.87 -23.07 4.57
CA THR A 505 -29.48 -22.39 5.72
C THR A 505 -30.79 -23.05 6.19
N SER A 506 -31.34 -23.94 5.39
CA SER A 506 -32.55 -24.71 5.68
C SER A 506 -32.27 -25.90 6.63
N GLN A 507 -33.33 -26.51 7.15
CA GLN A 507 -33.24 -27.58 8.16
C GLN A 507 -33.12 -28.99 7.56
N GLU A 508 -32.38 -29.17 6.47
CA GLU A 508 -32.14 -30.49 5.88
C GLU A 508 -31.18 -31.34 6.71
N THR A 509 -31.15 -32.64 6.40
CA THR A 509 -30.22 -33.56 7.06
C THR A 509 -28.79 -33.31 6.59
N GLU A 510 -27.81 -33.57 7.47
CA GLU A 510 -26.38 -33.47 7.12
C GLU A 510 -26.03 -34.31 5.88
N GLU A 511 -26.67 -35.48 5.73
CA GLU A 511 -26.46 -36.37 4.58
C GLU A 511 -26.91 -35.72 3.26
N ASP A 512 -28.05 -35.03 3.27
CA ASP A 512 -28.56 -34.31 2.09
C ASP A 512 -27.64 -33.13 1.72
N ILE A 513 -27.16 -32.38 2.72
CA ILE A 513 -26.25 -31.24 2.51
C ILE A 513 -24.91 -31.74 1.94
N LEU A 514 -24.34 -32.80 2.50
CA LEU A 514 -23.08 -33.37 2.00
C LEU A 514 -23.23 -33.95 0.59
N ALA A 515 -24.37 -34.57 0.26
CA ALA A 515 -24.66 -35.03 -1.10
C ALA A 515 -24.78 -33.86 -2.09
N PHE A 516 -25.42 -32.77 -1.67
CA PHE A 516 -25.50 -31.53 -2.45
C PHE A 516 -24.10 -30.94 -2.71
N TYR A 517 -23.30 -30.77 -1.67
CA TYR A 517 -21.91 -30.29 -1.81
C TYR A 517 -21.08 -31.20 -2.69
N LYS A 518 -21.25 -32.53 -2.59
CA LYS A 518 -20.52 -33.46 -3.46
C LYS A 518 -20.81 -33.22 -4.94
N GLY A 519 -22.06 -32.96 -5.29
CA GLY A 519 -22.45 -32.59 -6.66
C GLY A 519 -21.80 -31.29 -7.14
N ILE A 520 -21.61 -30.31 -6.25
CA ILE A 520 -20.87 -29.07 -6.57
C ILE A 520 -19.38 -29.37 -6.76
N GLN A 521 -18.77 -30.18 -5.89
CA GLN A 521 -17.35 -30.51 -5.96
C GLN A 521 -16.94 -31.19 -7.28
N ASP A 522 -17.87 -31.91 -7.92
CA ASP A 522 -17.66 -32.61 -9.20
C ASP A 522 -17.87 -31.70 -10.44
N MET A 523 -18.25 -30.44 -10.24
CA MET A 523 -18.38 -29.45 -11.33
C MET A 523 -17.02 -29.11 -11.93
N LYS A 524 -16.99 -28.81 -13.23
CA LYS A 524 -15.76 -28.66 -14.02
C LYS A 524 -14.93 -27.44 -13.60
N GLU A 525 -15.60 -26.41 -13.11
CA GLU A 525 -15.04 -25.11 -12.75
C GLU A 525 -14.37 -25.15 -11.37
N VAL A 526 -14.65 -26.17 -10.56
CA VAL A 526 -14.05 -26.39 -9.25
C VAL A 526 -12.62 -26.91 -9.38
N GLU A 527 -11.64 -26.08 -8.98
CA GLU A 527 -10.23 -26.49 -8.96
C GLU A 527 -9.89 -27.27 -7.69
N LYS A 528 -10.39 -26.78 -6.55
CA LYS A 528 -10.23 -27.37 -5.22
C LYS A 528 -11.43 -27.02 -4.37
N SER A 529 -11.76 -27.88 -3.43
CA SER A 529 -12.81 -27.63 -2.46
C SER A 529 -12.43 -28.22 -1.11
N ALA A 530 -13.06 -27.73 -0.05
CA ALA A 530 -12.99 -28.29 1.28
C ALA A 530 -14.33 -28.05 1.98
N VAL A 531 -14.91 -29.10 2.54
CA VAL A 531 -16.06 -28.99 3.44
C VAL A 531 -15.55 -28.87 4.87
N GLN A 532 -16.12 -27.95 5.64
CA GLN A 532 -15.73 -27.70 7.03
C GLN A 532 -16.93 -27.74 7.98
N LYS A 533 -16.72 -28.24 9.19
CA LYS A 533 -17.62 -28.07 10.34
C LYS A 533 -16.85 -27.45 11.49
N THR A 534 -17.43 -26.45 12.17
CA THR A 534 -16.72 -25.68 13.20
C THR A 534 -17.45 -25.74 14.54
N LEU A 535 -16.73 -26.16 15.59
CA LEU A 535 -17.18 -26.05 16.98
C LEU A 535 -16.51 -24.86 17.65
N TYR A 536 -17.31 -24.02 18.31
CA TYR A 536 -16.80 -22.88 19.07
C TYR A 536 -16.65 -23.24 20.55
N TRP A 537 -15.41 -23.17 21.03
CA TRP A 537 -14.99 -23.37 22.40
C TRP A 537 -14.28 -22.13 22.92
N SER A 538 -13.85 -22.16 24.18
CA SER A 538 -13.06 -21.11 24.79
C SER A 538 -11.89 -21.67 25.59
N LEU A 539 -10.76 -21.00 25.57
CA LEU A 539 -9.58 -21.30 26.38
C LEU A 539 -9.56 -20.34 27.56
N GLU A 540 -9.75 -20.86 28.77
CA GLU A 540 -9.59 -20.10 30.01
C GLU A 540 -8.09 -19.98 30.32
N THR A 541 -7.56 -18.76 30.36
CA THR A 541 -6.14 -18.54 30.71
C THR A 541 -5.93 -17.23 31.45
N LYS A 542 -4.97 -17.24 32.39
CA LYS A 542 -4.44 -16.03 33.06
C LYS A 542 -3.30 -15.36 32.28
N GLY A 543 -3.01 -15.84 31.06
CA GLY A 543 -1.96 -15.31 30.20
C GLY A 543 -0.63 -16.07 30.26
N GLU A 544 -0.56 -17.20 30.95
CA GLU A 544 0.68 -17.98 31.15
C GLU A 544 1.12 -18.73 29.88
N ILE A 545 0.15 -19.26 29.13
CA ILE A 545 0.36 -20.01 27.88
C ILE A 545 0.34 -19.12 26.64
N LEU A 546 0.10 -17.81 26.79
CA LEU A 546 0.08 -16.88 25.67
C LEU A 546 1.50 -16.58 25.18
N ALA A 547 1.66 -16.48 23.86
CA ALA A 547 2.92 -16.03 23.27
C ALA A 547 3.26 -14.60 23.75
N PRO A 548 4.55 -14.21 23.85
CA PRO A 548 4.96 -12.96 24.49
C PRO A 548 4.25 -11.70 23.99
N LYS A 549 3.97 -11.61 22.68
CA LYS A 549 3.30 -10.46 22.05
C LYS A 549 1.80 -10.42 22.34
N VAL A 550 1.16 -11.58 22.31
CA VAL A 550 -0.26 -11.73 22.65
C VAL A 550 -0.45 -11.47 24.15
N LYS A 551 0.48 -11.95 24.99
CA LYS A 551 0.52 -11.65 26.42
C LYS A 551 0.66 -10.16 26.70
N GLU A 552 1.54 -9.45 25.98
CA GLU A 552 1.66 -7.99 26.11
C GLU A 552 0.34 -7.25 25.82
N MET A 553 -0.43 -7.73 24.83
CA MET A 553 -1.76 -7.18 24.55
C MET A 553 -2.76 -7.48 25.66
N TYR A 554 -2.77 -8.73 26.11
CA TYR A 554 -3.62 -9.21 27.19
C TYR A 554 -3.39 -8.40 28.48
N ASP A 555 -2.13 -8.24 28.89
CA ASP A 555 -1.71 -7.48 30.08
C ASP A 555 -2.06 -5.98 29.96
N ALA A 556 -2.09 -5.44 28.75
CA ALA A 556 -2.46 -4.05 28.48
C ALA A 556 -3.98 -3.83 28.36
N GLY A 557 -4.80 -4.87 28.54
CA GLY A 557 -6.25 -4.76 28.47
C GLY A 557 -6.83 -4.69 27.06
N TYR A 558 -6.02 -4.97 26.02
CA TYR A 558 -6.51 -4.99 24.66
C TYR A 558 -7.33 -6.27 24.41
N TYR A 559 -8.56 -6.09 23.91
CA TYR A 559 -9.44 -7.19 23.45
C TYR A 559 -9.89 -8.19 24.54
N GLN A 560 -10.06 -7.74 25.78
CA GLN A 560 -10.60 -8.61 26.83
C GLN A 560 -12.10 -8.82 26.64
N MET A 561 -12.51 -10.04 26.26
CA MET A 561 -13.86 -10.54 26.54
C MET A 561 -13.83 -11.10 27.97
N SER A 562 -14.01 -10.23 28.96
CA SER A 562 -14.01 -10.61 30.36
C SER A 562 -15.44 -10.76 30.85
N SER A 563 -15.78 -11.95 31.34
CA SER A 563 -17.07 -12.21 31.97
C SER A 563 -16.88 -12.31 33.48
N THR A 564 -17.77 -11.63 34.22
CA THR A 564 -17.72 -11.61 35.68
C THR A 564 -18.62 -12.72 36.21
N PHE A 565 -18.04 -13.72 36.86
CA PHE A 565 -18.77 -14.83 37.47
C PHE A 565 -18.82 -14.63 38.97
N THR A 566 -19.94 -14.99 39.59
CA THR A 566 -20.01 -15.08 41.04
C THR A 566 -19.62 -16.50 41.42
N ASN A 567 -18.50 -16.66 42.15
CA ASN A 567 -18.08 -17.97 42.63
C ASN A 567 -19.04 -18.49 43.72
N GLU A 568 -18.91 -19.76 44.12
CA GLU A 568 -19.75 -20.39 45.15
C GLU A 568 -19.77 -19.62 46.49
N ASP A 569 -18.73 -18.83 46.77
CA ASP A 569 -18.60 -17.97 47.96
C ASP A 569 -19.23 -16.57 47.82
N GLY A 570 -19.89 -16.26 46.71
CA GLY A 570 -20.49 -14.94 46.46
C GLY A 570 -19.53 -13.86 45.95
N GLU A 571 -18.25 -14.20 45.72
CA GLU A 571 -17.24 -13.29 45.18
C GLU A 571 -17.30 -13.18 43.65
N LYS A 572 -17.20 -11.96 43.12
CA LYS A 572 -17.12 -11.69 41.69
C LYS A 572 -15.71 -11.95 41.16
N VAL A 573 -15.52 -13.04 40.43
CA VAL A 573 -14.26 -13.43 39.77
C VAL A 573 -14.32 -13.05 38.29
N LEU A 574 -13.33 -12.28 37.83
CA LEU A 574 -13.16 -11.96 36.42
C LEU A 574 -12.44 -13.12 35.73
N LYS A 575 -13.07 -13.75 34.74
CA LYS A 575 -12.42 -14.76 33.90
C LYS A 575 -12.26 -14.22 32.48
N THR A 576 -11.08 -14.47 31.89
CA THR A 576 -10.79 -14.09 30.51
C THR A 576 -10.73 -15.33 29.63
N TYR A 577 -11.47 -15.28 28.53
CA TYR A 577 -11.61 -16.38 27.59
C TYR A 577 -11.05 -15.96 26.22
N PHE A 578 -10.31 -16.88 25.61
CA PHE A 578 -9.90 -16.80 24.21
C PHE A 578 -10.77 -17.76 23.42
N GLY A 579 -11.44 -17.30 22.37
CA GLY A 579 -12.20 -18.18 21.48
C GLY A 579 -11.30 -19.23 20.83
N VAL A 580 -11.80 -20.45 20.76
CA VAL A 580 -11.15 -21.59 20.09
C VAL A 580 -12.11 -22.18 19.08
N GLU A 581 -11.73 -22.17 17.82
CA GLU A 581 -12.42 -22.81 16.72
C GLU A 581 -11.82 -24.20 16.51
N LEU A 582 -12.59 -25.25 16.81
CA LEU A 582 -12.24 -26.62 16.43
C LEU A 582 -12.84 -26.89 15.05
N ILE A 583 -12.00 -26.96 14.03
CA ILE A 583 -12.41 -27.04 12.63
C ILE A 583 -12.17 -28.47 12.15
N ALA A 584 -13.24 -29.17 11.80
CA ALA A 584 -13.17 -30.46 11.14
C ALA A 584 -13.22 -30.25 9.62
N LEU A 585 -12.17 -30.67 8.93
CA LEU A 585 -12.13 -30.70 7.47
C LEU A 585 -12.66 -32.05 6.99
N ASP A 586 -13.21 -32.10 5.76
CA ASP A 586 -13.46 -33.37 5.09
C ASP A 586 -12.18 -34.24 5.02
N GLU A 587 -12.36 -35.55 4.92
CA GLU A 587 -11.26 -36.51 5.06
C GLU A 587 -10.13 -36.26 4.06
N GLU A 588 -10.46 -35.89 2.82
CA GLU A 588 -9.45 -35.62 1.79
C GLU A 588 -8.65 -34.35 2.11
N ALA A 589 -9.32 -33.26 2.45
CA ALA A 589 -8.69 -31.99 2.82
C ALA A 589 -7.87 -32.12 4.11
N PHE A 590 -8.37 -32.86 5.11
CA PHE A 590 -7.64 -33.10 6.36
C PHE A 590 -6.38 -33.93 6.13
N GLU A 591 -6.44 -34.99 5.32
CA GLU A 591 -5.26 -35.78 4.96
C GLU A 591 -4.19 -34.95 4.22
N GLN A 592 -4.61 -34.14 3.25
CA GLN A 592 -3.69 -33.25 2.52
C GLN A 592 -3.02 -32.27 3.49
N TYR A 593 -3.78 -31.70 4.43
CA TYR A 593 -3.26 -30.78 5.42
C TYR A 593 -2.31 -31.46 6.42
N ALA A 594 -2.68 -32.62 6.95
CA ALA A 594 -1.84 -33.41 7.85
C ALA A 594 -0.49 -33.78 7.21
N ARG A 595 -0.49 -34.18 5.93
CA ARG A 595 0.75 -34.44 5.16
C ARG A 595 1.60 -33.18 4.99
N LEU A 596 0.98 -32.03 4.74
CA LEU A 596 1.68 -30.75 4.56
C LEU A 596 2.41 -30.31 5.84
N VAL A 597 1.81 -30.55 7.01
CA VAL A 597 2.42 -30.19 8.31
C VAL A 597 3.25 -31.32 8.94
N GLY A 598 3.27 -32.51 8.33
CA GLY A 598 3.99 -33.68 8.84
C GLY A 598 3.37 -34.31 10.09
N ALA A 599 2.04 -34.25 10.22
CA ALA A 599 1.31 -34.89 11.30
C ALA A 599 1.05 -36.38 11.02
N ASP A 600 0.98 -37.20 12.07
CA ASP A 600 0.63 -38.63 11.95
C ASP A 600 -0.89 -38.79 11.97
N MET A 601 -1.47 -39.18 10.84
CA MET A 601 -2.91 -39.27 10.64
C MET A 601 -3.56 -40.31 11.57
N ALA A 602 -2.88 -41.41 11.87
CA ALA A 602 -3.44 -42.44 12.75
C ALA A 602 -3.67 -41.92 14.17
N SER A 603 -2.80 -41.02 14.64
CA SER A 603 -2.92 -40.41 15.97
C SER A 603 -4.02 -39.35 16.08
N LEU A 604 -4.51 -38.83 14.95
CA LEU A 604 -5.52 -37.76 14.86
C LEU A 604 -6.96 -38.28 14.78
N LYS A 605 -7.15 -39.60 14.59
CA LYS A 605 -8.46 -40.25 14.49
C LYS A 605 -8.95 -40.86 15.82
N ASP A 606 -8.30 -40.58 16.94
CA ASP A 606 -8.77 -41.04 18.25
C ASP A 606 -9.85 -40.10 18.79
N GLY A 607 -11.13 -40.52 18.72
CA GLY A 607 -12.26 -39.77 19.26
C GLY A 607 -12.32 -39.72 20.80
N ASN A 608 -11.64 -40.63 21.51
CA ASN A 608 -11.63 -40.66 22.97
C ASN A 608 -10.53 -39.79 23.57
N ASN A 609 -9.42 -39.61 22.84
CA ASN A 609 -8.33 -38.70 23.20
C ASN A 609 -8.18 -37.66 22.09
N PRO A 610 -8.99 -36.58 22.11
CA PRO A 610 -9.03 -35.65 21.00
C PRO A 610 -7.66 -35.01 20.79
N LYS A 611 -7.19 -35.07 19.54
CA LYS A 611 -5.94 -34.43 19.11
C LYS A 611 -6.20 -33.54 17.90
N GLY A 612 -5.42 -32.47 17.78
CA GLY A 612 -5.56 -31.55 16.67
C GLY A 612 -4.26 -30.92 16.19
N ILE A 613 -4.33 -30.28 15.02
CA ILE A 613 -3.27 -29.48 14.43
C ILE A 613 -3.53 -28.02 14.78
N LEU A 614 -2.67 -27.41 15.58
CA LEU A 614 -2.81 -26.02 16.01
C LEU A 614 -2.23 -25.07 14.94
N LEU A 615 -3.05 -24.17 14.40
CA LEU A 615 -2.57 -23.04 13.59
C LEU A 615 -2.05 -21.94 14.53
N ASN A 616 -0.79 -22.05 14.93
CA ASN A 616 -0.21 -21.14 15.92
C ASN A 616 0.35 -19.86 15.28
N VAL A 617 -0.47 -19.15 14.49
CA VAL A 617 -0.03 -17.91 13.84
C VAL A 617 -1.17 -16.91 13.71
N THR A 618 -0.87 -15.64 14.01
CA THR A 618 -1.81 -14.52 13.92
C THR A 618 -1.12 -13.26 13.40
N ASN A 619 -1.88 -12.43 12.69
CA ASN A 619 -1.44 -11.12 12.23
C ASN A 619 -2.13 -10.02 13.04
N ILE A 620 -1.50 -9.58 14.13
CA ILE A 620 -2.07 -8.64 15.10
C ILE A 620 -1.53 -7.23 14.92
N LYS A 621 -2.35 -6.22 15.26
CA LYS A 621 -1.91 -4.82 15.36
C LYS A 621 -1.66 -4.45 16.82
N ALA A 622 -0.41 -4.46 17.27
CA ALA A 622 0.01 -4.12 18.63
C ALA A 622 0.61 -2.72 18.71
N LYS A 623 0.07 -1.83 19.55
CA LYS A 623 0.60 -0.46 19.75
C LYS A 623 0.93 0.22 18.40
N GLU A 624 -0.02 0.17 17.45
CA GLU A 624 0.12 0.73 16.10
C GLU A 624 1.16 0.06 15.16
N GLN A 625 1.65 -1.12 15.53
CA GLN A 625 2.57 -1.94 14.75
C GLN A 625 1.90 -3.24 14.32
N TYR A 626 1.98 -3.59 13.04
CA TYR A 626 1.52 -4.87 12.51
C TYR A 626 2.59 -5.94 12.74
N ILE A 627 2.20 -7.05 13.36
CA ILE A 627 3.11 -8.09 13.81
C ILE A 627 2.53 -9.44 13.41
N ARG A 628 3.37 -10.31 12.85
CA ARG A 628 3.08 -11.74 12.77
C ARG A 628 3.61 -12.40 14.03
N SER A 629 2.73 -12.99 14.82
CA SER A 629 3.03 -13.62 16.11
C SER A 629 2.43 -15.01 16.17
N GLU A 630 2.94 -15.83 17.08
CA GLU A 630 2.25 -17.01 17.58
C GLU A 630 1.09 -16.61 18.52
N TYR A 631 0.10 -17.48 18.68
CA TYR A 631 -0.98 -17.34 19.69
C TYR A 631 -0.49 -17.77 21.06
N LEU A 632 0.03 -18.99 21.11
CA LEU A 632 0.34 -19.73 22.32
C LEU A 632 1.82 -20.09 22.34
N ASN A 633 2.42 -20.04 23.53
CA ASN A 633 3.78 -20.52 23.78
C ASN A 633 3.73 -22.00 24.19
N VAL A 634 3.31 -22.86 23.25
CA VAL A 634 3.09 -24.31 23.44
C VAL A 634 3.87 -25.12 22.40
N LYS A 635 4.07 -26.39 22.68
CA LYS A 635 4.81 -27.35 21.83
C LYS A 635 3.92 -28.52 21.44
N LYS A 636 4.36 -29.25 20.42
CA LYS A 636 3.78 -30.55 20.07
C LYS A 636 3.80 -31.47 21.30
N GLY A 637 2.66 -32.08 21.60
CA GLY A 637 2.41 -32.94 22.75
C GLY A 637 1.89 -32.22 24.00
N ASP A 638 1.82 -30.88 23.99
CA ASP A 638 1.15 -30.14 25.07
C ASP A 638 -0.37 -30.26 24.90
N SER A 639 -1.08 -30.26 26.03
CA SER A 639 -2.56 -30.26 26.07
C SER A 639 -3.14 -28.89 26.38
N LEU A 640 -4.30 -28.59 25.82
CA LEU A 640 -5.08 -27.39 26.09
C LEU A 640 -6.41 -27.77 26.76
N ASN A 641 -6.75 -27.05 27.84
CA ASN A 641 -8.03 -27.20 28.52
C ASN A 641 -9.04 -26.20 27.94
N LEU A 642 -10.00 -26.72 27.19
CA LEU A 642 -11.08 -25.97 26.58
C LEU A 642 -12.34 -26.00 27.46
N VAL A 643 -13.09 -24.91 27.39
CA VAL A 643 -14.31 -24.67 28.14
C VAL A 643 -15.40 -24.25 27.15
N PHE A 644 -16.57 -24.85 27.26
CA PHE A 644 -17.78 -24.42 26.58
C PHE A 644 -18.79 -24.00 27.66
N LEU A 645 -19.39 -22.82 27.49
CA LEU A 645 -20.25 -22.16 28.48
C LEU A 645 -21.69 -22.01 27.96
N PRO A 646 -22.47 -23.10 27.83
CA PRO A 646 -23.87 -23.01 27.45
C PRO A 646 -24.73 -22.59 28.65
N ASP A 647 -25.33 -21.41 28.54
CA ASP A 647 -26.23 -20.81 29.52
C ASP A 647 -25.62 -20.73 30.95
N GLN A 648 -25.91 -21.71 31.85
CA GLN A 648 -25.40 -21.78 33.23
C GLN A 648 -24.51 -23.02 33.52
N SER A 649 -24.23 -23.84 32.51
CA SER A 649 -23.41 -25.05 32.66
C SER A 649 -22.02 -24.85 32.06
N VAL A 650 -21.03 -25.59 32.57
CA VAL A 650 -19.63 -25.52 32.11
C VAL A 650 -19.22 -26.91 31.66
N LEU A 651 -18.98 -27.08 30.35
CA LEU A 651 -18.36 -28.29 29.81
C LEU A 651 -16.86 -28.04 29.64
N THR A 652 -16.03 -29.00 30.04
CA THR A 652 -14.58 -28.92 29.90
C THR A 652 -14.05 -30.10 29.10
N MET A 653 -12.99 -29.85 28.33
CA MET A 653 -12.34 -30.85 27.50
C MET A 653 -10.84 -30.58 27.43
N GLU A 654 -10.03 -31.64 27.44
CA GLU A 654 -8.60 -31.56 27.17
C GLU A 654 -8.34 -31.99 25.73
N ILE A 655 -7.57 -31.21 24.96
CA ILE A 655 -7.16 -31.53 23.58
C ILE A 655 -5.63 -31.49 23.45
N GLU A 656 -5.03 -32.54 22.88
CA GLU A 656 -3.57 -32.62 22.68
C GLU A 656 -3.16 -32.01 21.32
N ILE A 657 -2.07 -31.24 21.31
CA ILE A 657 -1.52 -30.67 20.08
C ILE A 657 -0.63 -31.70 19.37
N ALA A 658 -1.15 -32.35 18.34
CA ALA A 658 -0.42 -33.36 17.56
C ALA A 658 0.59 -32.76 16.57
N ALA A 659 0.31 -31.57 16.05
CA ALA A 659 1.22 -30.83 15.16
C ALA A 659 0.94 -29.32 15.20
N MET A 660 1.92 -28.55 14.72
CA MET A 660 1.88 -27.09 14.65
C MET A 660 1.90 -26.66 13.18
N ALA A 661 1.04 -25.71 12.83
CA ALA A 661 0.97 -25.16 11.48
C ALA A 661 1.26 -23.66 11.46
N GLU A 662 1.93 -23.21 10.39
CA GLU A 662 2.17 -21.79 10.09
C GLU A 662 1.36 -21.28 8.88
N GLN A 663 0.62 -22.18 8.22
CA GLN A 663 -0.18 -21.92 7.03
C GLN A 663 -1.58 -22.48 7.24
N ALA A 664 -2.60 -21.72 6.84
CA ALA A 664 -3.98 -22.14 6.89
C ALA A 664 -4.31 -23.10 5.72
N PRO A 665 -5.17 -24.10 5.93
CA PRO A 665 -5.71 -24.94 4.85
C PRO A 665 -6.73 -24.18 4.00
N LEU A 666 -7.19 -24.81 2.92
CA LEU A 666 -8.31 -24.29 2.13
C LEU A 666 -9.57 -24.16 3.03
N GLY A 667 -10.31 -23.06 2.88
CA GLY A 667 -11.50 -22.72 3.67
C GLY A 667 -11.24 -21.90 4.94
N THR A 668 -9.97 -21.68 5.32
CA THR A 668 -9.65 -20.94 6.56
C THR A 668 -8.67 -19.80 6.32
N GLU A 669 -8.90 -18.64 6.93
CA GLU A 669 -7.96 -17.51 6.92
C GLU A 669 -7.09 -17.44 8.18
N ILE A 670 -5.92 -16.82 8.09
CA ILE A 670 -5.10 -16.54 9.28
C ILE A 670 -5.79 -15.44 10.09
N PRO A 671 -6.15 -15.68 11.36
CA PRO A 671 -6.94 -14.69 12.08
C PRO A 671 -6.09 -13.47 12.47
N ARG A 672 -6.75 -12.31 12.51
CA ARG A 672 -6.14 -11.00 12.79
C ARG A 672 -6.24 -10.56 14.25
N TYR A 673 -7.03 -11.32 15.01
CA TYR A 673 -7.31 -11.04 16.39
C TYR A 673 -6.66 -12.08 17.28
N PRO A 674 -6.11 -11.66 18.44
CA PRO A 674 -5.38 -12.56 19.33
C PRO A 674 -6.27 -13.59 20.03
N TYR A 675 -7.59 -13.55 19.84
CA TYR A 675 -8.58 -14.34 20.59
C TYR A 675 -9.36 -15.36 19.75
N ASN A 676 -9.02 -15.60 18.48
CA ASN A 676 -9.58 -16.70 17.69
C ASN A 676 -8.47 -17.71 17.40
N ILE A 677 -8.33 -18.72 18.26
CA ILE A 677 -7.35 -19.79 18.11
C ILE A 677 -7.98 -20.89 17.25
N GLN A 678 -7.28 -21.38 16.24
CA GLN A 678 -7.80 -22.41 15.33
C GLN A 678 -7.07 -23.74 15.50
N ILE A 679 -7.83 -24.81 15.74
CA ILE A 679 -7.31 -26.18 15.86
C ILE A 679 -8.06 -27.06 14.87
N PHE A 680 -7.33 -27.72 13.98
CA PHE A 680 -7.91 -28.63 13.00
C PHE A 680 -7.97 -30.05 13.55
N ILE A 681 -9.15 -30.65 13.53
CA ILE A 681 -9.43 -31.99 14.07
C ILE A 681 -9.96 -32.91 12.97
N SER A 682 -9.92 -34.23 13.22
CA SER A 682 -10.55 -35.19 12.32
C SER A 682 -12.08 -35.16 12.47
N GLN A 683 -12.79 -35.63 11.44
CA GLN A 683 -14.25 -35.78 11.49
C GLN A 683 -14.69 -36.74 12.61
N GLU A 684 -13.95 -37.83 12.82
CA GLU A 684 -14.20 -38.78 13.92
C GLU A 684 -14.06 -38.11 15.30
N THR A 685 -13.03 -37.28 15.49
CA THR A 685 -12.89 -36.48 16.71
C THR A 685 -14.02 -35.46 16.85
N PHE A 686 -14.43 -34.80 15.75
CA PHE A 686 -15.56 -33.87 15.77
C PHE A 686 -16.85 -34.55 16.21
N ASP A 687 -17.19 -35.69 15.62
CA ASP A 687 -18.44 -36.40 15.91
C ASP A 687 -18.47 -36.88 17.36
N ALA A 688 -17.33 -37.34 17.89
CA ALA A 688 -17.18 -37.70 19.30
C ALA A 688 -17.45 -36.50 20.23
N ILE A 689 -16.85 -35.34 19.95
CA ILE A 689 -17.05 -34.11 20.74
C ILE A 689 -18.50 -33.61 20.62
N TYR A 690 -19.02 -33.58 19.40
CA TYR A 690 -20.36 -33.07 19.08
C TYR A 690 -21.47 -33.91 19.70
N SER A 691 -21.28 -35.23 19.83
CA SER A 691 -22.22 -36.12 20.53
C SER A 691 -22.44 -35.74 22.00
N GLY A 692 -21.51 -35.00 22.62
CA GLY A 692 -21.58 -34.49 23.99
C GLY A 692 -22.23 -33.10 24.12
N TYR A 693 -22.52 -32.40 23.02
CA TYR A 693 -23.11 -31.05 23.07
C TYR A 693 -24.55 -31.07 23.59
N PRO A 694 -25.02 -30.04 24.31
CA PRO A 694 -26.44 -29.93 24.67
C PRO A 694 -27.31 -29.77 23.42
N GLN A 695 -28.48 -30.41 23.39
CA GLN A 695 -29.39 -30.47 22.23
C GLN A 695 -29.67 -29.09 21.59
N LYS A 696 -29.88 -28.05 22.41
CA LYS A 696 -30.09 -26.66 21.97
C LYS A 696 -28.97 -26.10 21.08
N TYR A 697 -27.75 -26.61 21.23
CA TYR A 697 -26.56 -26.17 20.48
C TYR A 697 -26.14 -27.17 19.40
N ARG A 698 -26.95 -28.21 19.15
CA ARG A 698 -26.71 -29.21 18.08
C ARG A 698 -27.35 -28.76 16.77
N ASN A 699 -26.85 -27.65 16.23
CA ASN A 699 -27.21 -27.21 14.88
C ASN A 699 -25.96 -26.64 14.19
N ILE A 700 -24.99 -27.52 13.92
CA ILE A 700 -23.75 -27.14 13.23
C ILE A 700 -23.84 -27.71 11.84
N GLN A 701 -24.00 -26.84 10.87
CA GLN A 701 -24.10 -27.22 9.48
C GLN A 701 -22.71 -27.21 8.82
N PRO A 702 -22.45 -28.13 7.88
CA PRO A 702 -21.23 -28.09 7.10
C PRO A 702 -21.25 -26.92 6.12
N GLU A 703 -20.07 -26.36 5.87
CA GLU A 703 -19.85 -25.26 4.93
C GLU A 703 -18.89 -25.72 3.84
N LEU A 704 -19.20 -25.40 2.59
CA LEU A 704 -18.36 -25.75 1.45
C LEU A 704 -17.56 -24.53 1.00
N TYR A 705 -16.24 -24.66 0.98
CA TYR A 705 -15.32 -23.65 0.48
C TYR A 705 -14.70 -24.10 -0.83
N ILE A 706 -14.67 -23.22 -1.83
CA ILE A 706 -14.29 -23.56 -3.19
C ILE A 706 -13.24 -22.59 -3.71
N ARG A 707 -12.24 -23.14 -4.40
CA ARG A 707 -11.33 -22.40 -5.27
C ARG A 707 -11.72 -22.66 -6.71
N THR A 708 -11.94 -21.59 -7.47
CA THR A 708 -12.42 -21.65 -8.85
C THR A 708 -11.68 -20.65 -9.74
N SER A 709 -11.59 -20.98 -11.03
CA SER A 709 -11.08 -20.06 -12.05
C SER A 709 -12.16 -19.08 -12.55
N ASP A 710 -13.44 -19.43 -12.39
CA ASP A 710 -14.61 -18.62 -12.77
C ASP A 710 -15.69 -18.73 -11.67
N SER A 711 -15.85 -17.66 -10.87
CA SER A 711 -16.80 -17.67 -9.75
C SER A 711 -18.22 -17.32 -10.15
N GLU A 712 -18.39 -16.56 -11.23
CA GLU A 712 -19.69 -16.11 -11.72
C GLU A 712 -20.42 -17.28 -12.36
N GLU A 713 -19.77 -17.97 -13.31
CA GLU A 713 -20.34 -19.16 -13.94
C GLU A 713 -20.62 -20.27 -12.92
N LEU A 714 -19.71 -20.49 -11.98
CA LEU A 714 -19.90 -21.51 -10.94
C LEU A 714 -21.05 -21.15 -10.00
N SER A 715 -21.20 -19.89 -9.60
CA SER A 715 -22.32 -19.44 -8.77
C SER A 715 -23.66 -19.71 -9.46
N ASP A 716 -23.79 -19.33 -10.75
CA ASP A 716 -25.00 -19.59 -11.54
C ASP A 716 -25.31 -21.08 -11.63
N GLN A 717 -24.29 -21.91 -11.86
CA GLN A 717 -24.44 -23.36 -11.90
C GLN A 717 -24.87 -23.95 -10.55
N ILE A 718 -24.38 -23.42 -9.43
CA ILE A 718 -24.77 -23.85 -8.08
C ILE A 718 -26.25 -23.56 -7.84
N PHE A 719 -26.75 -22.38 -8.19
CA PHE A 719 -28.17 -22.05 -8.08
C PHE A 719 -29.05 -22.94 -8.98
N LEU A 720 -28.64 -23.17 -10.24
CA LEU A 720 -29.34 -24.08 -11.15
C LEU A 720 -29.32 -25.54 -10.67
N TYR A 721 -28.26 -25.94 -9.98
CA TYR A 721 -28.14 -27.28 -9.41
C TYR A 721 -29.04 -27.45 -8.19
N LYS A 722 -29.10 -26.44 -7.31
CA LYS A 722 -30.01 -26.37 -6.17
C LYS A 722 -31.48 -26.53 -6.58
N ASP A 723 -31.91 -25.90 -7.67
CA ASP A 723 -33.31 -26.04 -8.18
C ASP A 723 -33.68 -27.47 -8.60
N ARG A 724 -32.69 -28.36 -8.72
CA ARG A 724 -32.87 -29.78 -9.07
C ARG A 724 -32.71 -30.72 -7.89
N THR A 725 -32.42 -30.19 -6.70
CA THR A 725 -32.26 -30.96 -5.47
C THR A 725 -33.37 -30.63 -4.47
N SER A 726 -33.38 -31.33 -3.34
CA SER A 726 -34.30 -31.10 -2.22
C SER A 726 -33.82 -30.01 -1.24
N ILE A 727 -32.84 -29.18 -1.64
CA ILE A 727 -32.29 -28.12 -0.79
C ILE A 727 -33.11 -26.85 -0.96
N ASP A 728 -33.73 -26.39 0.12
CA ASP A 728 -34.70 -25.29 0.12
C ASP A 728 -34.05 -23.91 0.13
N GLU A 729 -32.93 -23.70 0.84
CA GLU A 729 -32.27 -22.39 0.91
C GLU A 729 -30.73 -22.51 0.98
N ILE A 730 -30.04 -21.68 0.18
CA ILE A 730 -28.57 -21.61 0.18
C ILE A 730 -28.10 -20.16 0.19
N PHE A 731 -26.96 -19.93 0.84
CA PHE A 731 -26.15 -18.74 0.72
C PHE A 731 -24.87 -19.07 -0.03
N VAL A 732 -24.67 -18.44 -1.19
CA VAL A 732 -23.40 -18.46 -1.93
C VAL A 732 -22.73 -17.11 -1.75
N ILE A 733 -21.52 -17.10 -1.17
CA ILE A 733 -20.75 -15.88 -0.98
C ILE A 733 -19.57 -15.90 -1.96
N ASP A 734 -19.59 -14.98 -2.94
CA ASP A 734 -18.50 -14.77 -3.87
C ASP A 734 -17.46 -13.79 -3.30
N TYR A 735 -16.35 -14.32 -2.80
CA TYR A 735 -15.21 -13.54 -2.34
C TYR A 735 -14.27 -13.12 -3.48
N ASN A 736 -14.50 -13.60 -4.71
CA ASN A 736 -13.66 -13.31 -5.86
C ASN A 736 -13.74 -11.83 -6.25
N ALA A 737 -14.87 -11.14 -6.05
CA ALA A 737 -14.95 -9.68 -6.24
C ALA A 737 -13.93 -8.96 -5.34
N ASP A 738 -14.00 -9.20 -4.02
CA ASP A 738 -13.09 -8.63 -3.02
C ASP A 738 -11.62 -9.06 -3.25
N HIS A 739 -11.38 -10.31 -3.64
CA HIS A 739 -10.03 -10.79 -3.97
C HIS A 739 -9.48 -10.16 -5.24
N ARG A 740 -10.29 -10.03 -6.28
CA ARG A 740 -9.90 -9.34 -7.52
C ARG A 740 -9.53 -7.91 -7.18
N GLU A 741 -10.30 -7.23 -6.35
CA GLU A 741 -10.00 -5.87 -5.89
C GLU A 741 -8.69 -5.77 -5.11
N GLN A 742 -8.50 -6.61 -4.09
CA GLN A 742 -7.26 -6.60 -3.30
C GLN A 742 -6.03 -6.98 -4.12
N ARG A 743 -6.13 -7.98 -5.01
CA ARG A 743 -5.03 -8.37 -5.91
C ARG A 743 -4.75 -7.29 -6.95
N ARG A 744 -5.78 -6.62 -7.47
CA ARG A 744 -5.66 -5.45 -8.35
C ARG A 744 -4.94 -4.30 -7.66
N PHE A 745 -5.25 -4.05 -6.38
CA PHE A 745 -4.54 -3.05 -5.58
C PHE A 745 -3.06 -3.39 -5.41
N LEU A 746 -2.77 -4.63 -5.01
CA LEU A 746 -1.39 -5.08 -4.84
C LEU A 746 -0.63 -5.02 -6.17
N THR A 747 -1.28 -5.40 -7.28
CA THR A 747 -0.72 -5.28 -8.63
C THR A 747 -0.44 -3.83 -8.99
N PHE A 748 -1.35 -2.91 -8.68
CA PHE A 748 -1.15 -1.48 -8.86
C PHE A 748 0.08 -0.97 -8.08
N VAL A 749 0.21 -1.34 -6.81
CA VAL A 749 1.38 -1.01 -5.97
C VAL A 749 2.65 -1.59 -6.60
N TYR A 750 2.61 -2.84 -7.09
CA TYR A 750 3.75 -3.49 -7.71
C TYR A 750 4.16 -2.80 -9.01
N VAL A 751 3.23 -2.46 -9.89
CA VAL A 751 3.53 -1.74 -11.14
C VAL A 751 4.19 -0.39 -10.84
N PHE A 752 3.72 0.32 -9.81
CA PHE A 752 4.36 1.57 -9.38
C PHE A 752 5.82 1.36 -8.95
N PHE A 753 6.09 0.37 -8.08
CA PHE A 753 7.45 0.07 -7.65
C PHE A 753 8.34 -0.42 -8.79
N TYR A 754 7.84 -1.28 -9.68
CA TYR A 754 8.60 -1.75 -10.84
C TYR A 754 8.91 -0.62 -11.82
N GLY A 755 7.96 0.28 -12.07
CA GLY A 755 8.19 1.49 -12.86
C GLY A 755 9.28 2.37 -12.25
N PHE A 756 9.27 2.53 -10.93
CA PHE A 756 10.29 3.28 -10.21
C PHE A 756 11.69 2.60 -10.26
N VAL A 757 11.75 1.27 -10.12
CA VAL A 757 12.98 0.48 -10.29
C VAL A 757 13.52 0.64 -11.71
N ALA A 758 12.66 0.55 -12.73
CA ALA A 758 13.05 0.70 -14.13
C ALA A 758 13.65 2.10 -14.40
N LEU A 759 13.01 3.16 -13.89
CA LEU A 759 13.46 4.54 -14.06
C LEU A 759 14.84 4.79 -13.39
N ILE A 760 15.03 4.29 -12.16
CA ILE A 760 16.32 4.39 -11.47
C ILE A 760 17.38 3.58 -12.18
N THR A 761 17.03 2.40 -12.68
CA THR A 761 17.94 1.57 -13.48
C THR A 761 18.40 2.33 -14.73
N ALA A 762 17.50 3.02 -15.43
CA ALA A 762 17.85 3.86 -16.57
C ALA A 762 18.83 4.99 -16.20
N ILE A 763 18.63 5.65 -15.05
CA ILE A 763 19.55 6.69 -14.54
C ILE A 763 20.91 6.10 -14.19
N CYS A 764 20.92 4.92 -13.55
CA CYS A 764 22.14 4.20 -13.22
C CYS A 764 22.92 3.83 -14.50
N ILE A 765 22.25 3.28 -15.51
CA ILE A 765 22.83 2.98 -16.82
C ILE A 765 23.41 4.25 -17.44
N ALA A 766 22.63 5.34 -17.51
CA ALA A 766 23.08 6.60 -18.09
C ALA A 766 24.30 7.18 -17.35
N ASN A 767 24.32 7.09 -16.01
CA ASN A 767 25.43 7.54 -15.18
C ASN A 767 26.70 6.71 -15.44
N ILE A 768 26.57 5.38 -15.46
CA ILE A 768 27.68 4.46 -15.74
C ILE A 768 28.22 4.69 -17.15
N PHE A 769 27.32 4.74 -18.14
CA PHE A 769 27.67 4.93 -19.53
C PHE A 769 28.44 6.24 -19.74
N ASN A 770 27.91 7.35 -19.22
CA ASN A 770 28.56 8.65 -19.32
C ASN A 770 29.93 8.66 -18.63
N THR A 771 30.04 8.02 -17.46
CA THR A 771 31.28 7.99 -16.68
C THR A 771 32.37 7.17 -17.37
N VAL A 772 32.04 5.98 -17.89
CA VAL A 772 33.00 5.08 -18.55
C VAL A 772 33.35 5.56 -19.96
N SER A 773 32.37 5.99 -20.75
CA SER A 773 32.61 6.50 -22.12
C SER A 773 33.51 7.75 -22.11
N THR A 774 33.22 8.70 -21.22
CA THR A 774 34.11 9.86 -21.01
C THR A 774 35.49 9.41 -20.48
N GLY A 775 35.49 8.40 -19.59
CA GLY A 775 36.63 7.58 -19.17
C GLY A 775 37.66 7.30 -20.28
N ILE A 776 37.15 6.92 -21.44
CA ILE A 776 37.93 6.43 -22.56
C ILE A 776 38.30 7.58 -23.50
N GLN A 777 37.35 8.50 -23.76
CA GLN A 777 37.60 9.65 -24.63
C GLN A 777 38.75 10.55 -24.15
N LEU A 778 38.84 10.83 -22.85
CA LEU A 778 39.95 11.66 -22.32
C LEU A 778 41.31 10.91 -22.27
N ARG A 779 41.41 9.67 -22.76
CA ARG A 779 42.66 8.88 -22.79
C ARG A 779 43.11 8.52 -24.20
N LYS A 780 42.48 9.09 -25.23
CA LYS A 780 42.79 8.79 -26.63
C LYS A 780 44.28 8.91 -26.96
N ARG A 781 44.95 9.98 -26.56
CA ARG A 781 46.39 10.14 -26.81
C ARG A 781 47.24 9.09 -26.09
N GLU A 782 46.86 8.68 -24.88
CA GLU A 782 47.54 7.61 -24.15
C GLU A 782 47.42 6.27 -24.89
N PHE A 783 46.24 6.00 -25.47
CA PHE A 783 46.00 4.81 -26.28
C PHE A 783 46.80 4.83 -27.58
N GLY A 784 46.84 5.98 -28.28
CA GLY A 784 47.68 6.18 -29.47
C GLY A 784 49.16 5.96 -29.17
N MET A 785 49.64 6.42 -28.00
CA MET A 785 51.03 6.19 -27.57
C MET A 785 51.31 4.71 -27.30
N MET A 786 50.42 3.99 -26.62
CA MET A 786 50.59 2.55 -26.36
C MET A 786 50.58 1.73 -27.65
N LEU A 787 49.70 2.04 -28.60
CA LEU A 787 49.67 1.41 -29.92
C LEU A 787 50.96 1.69 -30.71
N SER A 788 51.49 2.91 -30.64
CA SER A 788 52.73 3.31 -31.33
C SER A 788 53.99 2.67 -30.76
N VAL A 789 54.00 2.37 -29.45
CA VAL A 789 55.09 1.65 -28.77
C VAL A 789 55.06 0.14 -29.09
N GLY A 790 54.05 -0.34 -29.82
CA GLY A 790 53.95 -1.73 -30.30
C GLY A 790 52.95 -2.61 -29.56
N MET A 791 52.04 -2.03 -28.76
CA MET A 791 50.95 -2.80 -28.13
C MET A 791 50.00 -3.32 -29.22
N THR A 792 49.80 -4.65 -29.29
CA THR A 792 48.88 -5.23 -30.26
C THR A 792 47.43 -4.81 -29.98
N PRO A 793 46.55 -4.69 -30.99
CA PRO A 793 45.14 -4.37 -30.78
C PRO A 793 44.44 -5.36 -29.83
N LYS A 794 44.76 -6.66 -29.93
CA LYS A 794 44.24 -7.68 -29.01
C LYS A 794 44.69 -7.43 -27.56
N GLY A 795 45.97 -7.11 -27.34
CA GLY A 795 46.48 -6.76 -26.02
C GLY A 795 45.84 -5.48 -25.46
N PHE A 796 45.63 -4.49 -26.32
CA PHE A 796 44.94 -3.24 -25.96
C PHE A 796 43.51 -3.48 -25.44
N TYR A 797 42.71 -4.26 -26.17
CA TYR A 797 41.37 -4.63 -25.71
C TYR A 797 41.41 -5.46 -24.43
N LYS A 798 42.34 -6.41 -24.31
CA LYS A 798 42.50 -7.21 -23.09
C LYS A 798 42.82 -6.34 -21.87
N MET A 799 43.68 -5.33 -22.01
CA MET A 799 43.94 -4.35 -20.96
C MET A 799 42.68 -3.56 -20.58
N LEU A 800 41.92 -3.09 -21.57
CA LEU A 800 40.67 -2.36 -21.37
C LEU A 800 39.60 -3.21 -20.64
N TYR A 801 39.50 -4.50 -20.97
CA TYR A 801 38.64 -5.46 -20.26
C TYR A 801 39.06 -5.63 -18.80
N TYR A 802 40.36 -5.81 -18.52
CA TYR A 802 40.83 -5.91 -17.13
C TYR A 802 40.59 -4.64 -16.34
N GLU A 803 40.77 -3.46 -16.95
CA GLU A 803 40.48 -2.18 -16.29
C GLU A 803 39.00 -2.11 -15.86
N SER A 804 38.10 -2.49 -16.77
CA SER A 804 36.66 -2.57 -16.56
C SER A 804 36.28 -3.56 -15.46
N LEU A 805 36.89 -4.74 -15.49
CA LEU A 805 36.71 -5.78 -14.47
C LEU A 805 37.12 -5.24 -13.09
N PHE A 806 38.27 -4.57 -12.99
CA PHE A 806 38.73 -3.99 -11.73
C PHE A 806 37.83 -2.86 -11.22
N TYR A 807 37.22 -2.06 -12.11
CA TYR A 807 36.20 -1.09 -11.72
C TYR A 807 34.96 -1.78 -11.15
N GLY A 808 34.43 -2.79 -11.86
CA GLY A 808 33.24 -3.55 -11.43
C GLY A 808 33.46 -4.25 -10.08
N VAL A 809 34.56 -4.98 -9.93
CA VAL A 809 34.91 -5.69 -8.69
C VAL A 809 35.05 -4.72 -7.52
N LYS A 810 35.77 -3.60 -7.68
CA LYS A 810 35.90 -2.60 -6.60
C LYS A 810 34.57 -1.91 -6.29
N ALA A 811 33.78 -1.61 -7.32
CA ALA A 811 32.46 -1.01 -7.12
C ALA A 811 31.53 -1.93 -6.33
N LEU A 812 31.56 -3.24 -6.59
CA LEU A 812 30.81 -4.22 -5.79
C LEU A 812 31.36 -4.34 -4.36
N LEU A 813 32.68 -4.34 -4.19
CA LEU A 813 33.33 -4.41 -2.88
C LEU A 813 32.91 -3.26 -1.95
N PHE A 814 32.72 -2.06 -2.47
CA PHE A 814 32.20 -0.93 -1.69
C PHE A 814 30.67 -0.79 -1.73
N GLY A 815 30.05 -1.12 -2.87
CA GLY A 815 28.63 -0.94 -3.11
C GLY A 815 27.76 -1.91 -2.31
N LEU A 816 28.13 -3.19 -2.22
CA LEU A 816 27.35 -4.18 -1.49
C LEU A 816 27.30 -3.90 0.01
N PRO A 817 28.41 -3.59 0.72
CA PRO A 817 28.34 -3.24 2.14
C PRO A 817 27.53 -1.97 2.42
N VAL A 818 27.68 -0.93 1.59
CA VAL A 818 26.90 0.31 1.74
C VAL A 818 25.42 0.03 1.50
N SER A 819 25.09 -0.77 0.49
CA SER A 819 23.71 -1.17 0.21
C SER A 819 23.13 -1.95 1.39
N TYR A 820 23.88 -2.87 1.98
CA TYR A 820 23.45 -3.62 3.17
C TYR A 820 23.13 -2.69 4.36
N ILE A 821 23.97 -1.67 4.61
CA ILE A 821 23.71 -0.66 5.65
C ILE A 821 22.39 0.07 5.37
N ILE A 822 22.16 0.47 4.12
CA ILE A 822 20.91 1.14 3.74
C ILE A 822 19.69 0.22 3.85
N MET A 823 19.80 -1.04 3.43
CA MET A 823 18.74 -2.05 3.60
C MET A 823 18.38 -2.21 5.08
N ARG A 824 19.38 -2.24 5.97
CA ARG A 824 19.16 -2.30 7.42
C ARG A 824 18.49 -1.04 7.97
N LEU A 825 18.83 0.13 7.44
CA LEU A 825 18.19 1.39 7.81
C LEU A 825 16.73 1.43 7.35
N LEU A 826 16.44 1.01 6.12
CA LEU A 826 15.08 0.82 5.61
C LEU A 826 14.28 -0.16 6.46
N HIS A 827 14.92 -1.26 6.89
CA HIS A 827 14.28 -2.25 7.75
C HIS A 827 13.94 -1.70 9.12
N ARG A 828 14.78 -0.85 9.70
CA ARG A 828 14.43 -0.13 10.93
C ARG A 828 13.29 0.87 10.73
N ILE A 829 13.24 1.55 9.58
CA ILE A 829 12.16 2.51 9.28
C ILE A 829 10.82 1.79 9.15
N LEU A 830 10.72 0.76 8.30
CA LEU A 830 9.50 -0.04 8.17
C LEU A 830 9.19 -0.80 9.46
N GLY A 831 10.22 -1.24 10.18
CA GLY A 831 10.14 -1.92 11.47
C GLY A 831 9.37 -1.16 12.55
N ARG A 832 9.19 0.17 12.43
CA ARG A 832 8.37 0.97 13.35
C ARG A 832 6.88 0.66 13.24
N SER A 833 6.45 0.20 12.07
CA SER A 833 5.04 -0.08 11.76
C SER A 833 4.78 -1.53 11.37
N PHE A 834 5.79 -2.28 10.93
CA PHE A 834 5.66 -3.67 10.49
C PHE A 834 6.82 -4.51 11.04
N GLU A 835 6.52 -5.49 11.88
CA GLU A 835 7.50 -6.46 12.38
C GLU A 835 7.74 -7.54 11.33
N ILE A 836 8.64 -7.23 10.38
CA ILE A 836 9.08 -8.16 9.33
C ILE A 836 10.49 -8.67 9.63
N SER A 837 10.76 -9.95 9.40
CA SER A 837 12.13 -10.46 9.52
C SER A 837 13.04 -9.83 8.46
N PHE A 838 14.25 -9.41 8.85
CA PHE A 838 15.22 -8.89 7.89
C PHE A 838 15.68 -9.99 6.94
N SER A 839 15.41 -9.82 5.64
CA SER A 839 15.87 -10.73 4.59
C SER A 839 16.58 -9.96 3.50
N ILE A 840 17.66 -10.53 2.96
CA ILE A 840 18.37 -9.94 1.82
C ILE A 840 17.65 -10.38 0.52
N PRO A 841 17.30 -9.44 -0.38
CA PRO A 841 16.70 -9.79 -1.66
C PRO A 841 17.77 -10.33 -2.63
N TRP A 842 18.17 -11.60 -2.46
CA TRP A 842 19.26 -12.22 -3.20
C TRP A 842 19.08 -12.15 -4.72
N LYS A 843 17.85 -12.29 -5.22
CA LYS A 843 17.52 -12.13 -6.65
C LYS A 843 17.97 -10.76 -7.18
N SER A 844 17.67 -9.69 -6.42
CA SER A 844 18.06 -8.32 -6.78
C SER A 844 19.56 -8.09 -6.64
N VAL A 845 20.21 -8.68 -5.63
CA VAL A 845 21.66 -8.59 -5.45
C VAL A 845 22.41 -9.25 -6.61
N ILE A 846 22.03 -10.47 -6.98
CA ILE A 846 22.61 -11.18 -8.13
C ILE A 846 22.33 -10.42 -9.42
N GLY A 847 21.10 -9.95 -9.61
CA GLY A 847 20.73 -9.09 -10.74
C GLY A 847 21.60 -7.84 -10.85
N ALA A 848 21.84 -7.13 -9.74
CA ALA A 848 22.70 -5.96 -9.71
C ALA A 848 24.14 -6.27 -10.13
N VAL A 849 24.70 -7.39 -9.65
CA VAL A 849 26.05 -7.85 -10.03
C VAL A 849 26.14 -8.09 -11.53
N ILE A 850 25.18 -8.83 -12.09
CA ILE A 850 25.12 -9.12 -13.53
C ILE A 850 25.00 -7.83 -14.34
N VAL A 851 24.06 -6.96 -13.98
CA VAL A 851 23.79 -5.70 -14.68
C VAL A 851 25.01 -4.76 -14.66
N VAL A 852 25.72 -4.64 -13.53
CA VAL A 852 26.93 -3.82 -13.44
C VAL A 852 28.00 -4.30 -14.42
N PHE A 853 28.30 -5.61 -14.43
CA PHE A 853 29.31 -6.15 -15.35
C PHE A 853 28.85 -6.07 -16.81
N ALA A 854 27.57 -6.30 -17.09
CA ALA A 854 27.00 -6.16 -18.42
C ALA A 854 27.12 -4.72 -18.93
N ILE A 855 26.68 -3.71 -18.17
CA ILE A 855 26.72 -2.30 -18.58
C ILE A 855 28.16 -1.83 -18.75
N VAL A 856 29.05 -2.14 -17.79
CA VAL A 856 30.46 -1.75 -17.88
C VAL A 856 31.09 -2.41 -19.11
N GLY A 857 30.83 -3.70 -19.34
CA GLY A 857 31.32 -4.45 -20.51
C GLY A 857 30.82 -3.88 -21.84
N VAL A 858 29.51 -3.65 -21.97
CA VAL A 858 28.89 -3.06 -23.18
C VAL A 858 29.43 -1.66 -23.44
N THR A 859 29.49 -0.82 -22.40
CA THR A 859 30.02 0.54 -22.54
C THR A 859 31.49 0.51 -22.97
N MET A 860 32.27 -0.43 -22.45
CA MET A 860 33.66 -0.62 -22.81
C MET A 860 33.81 -1.07 -24.26
N PHE A 861 33.00 -2.04 -24.68
CA PHE A 861 33.00 -2.53 -26.06
C PHE A 861 32.66 -1.41 -27.03
N TYR A 862 31.57 -0.67 -26.78
CA TYR A 862 31.16 0.47 -27.60
C TYR A 862 32.21 1.57 -27.68
N SER A 863 32.81 1.93 -26.53
CA SER A 863 33.80 3.00 -26.50
C SER A 863 35.15 2.56 -27.10
N GLY A 864 35.50 1.29 -26.93
CA GLY A 864 36.73 0.70 -27.46
C GLY A 864 36.65 0.40 -28.96
N SER A 865 35.48 0.05 -29.50
CA SER A 865 35.28 -0.10 -30.96
C SER A 865 35.44 1.26 -31.66
N LYS A 866 34.88 2.32 -31.08
CA LYS A 866 35.06 3.69 -31.59
C LYS A 866 36.53 4.14 -31.64
N VAL A 867 37.35 3.64 -30.72
CA VAL A 867 38.80 3.89 -30.71
C VAL A 867 39.54 3.09 -31.81
N LYS A 868 39.00 1.95 -32.24
CA LYS A 868 39.57 1.11 -33.30
C LYS A 868 39.59 1.80 -34.66
N ASP A 869 38.53 2.55 -34.93
CA ASP A 869 38.26 3.13 -36.25
C ASP A 869 39.00 4.46 -36.45
N GLU A 870 39.72 4.95 -35.43
CA GLU A 870 40.52 6.18 -35.50
C GLU A 870 41.98 5.88 -35.87
N ASN A 871 42.53 6.68 -36.79
CA ASN A 871 43.94 6.56 -37.20
C ASN A 871 44.86 6.88 -36.01
N THR A 872 45.91 6.07 -35.78
CA THR A 872 46.84 6.26 -34.67
C THR A 872 47.53 7.63 -34.71
N MET A 873 47.80 8.16 -35.90
CA MET A 873 48.34 9.51 -36.07
C MET A 873 47.34 10.59 -35.60
N ASP A 874 46.05 10.39 -35.88
CA ASP A 874 44.99 11.28 -35.43
C ASP A 874 44.76 11.16 -33.91
N MET A 875 44.94 9.97 -33.33
CA MET A 875 44.91 9.80 -31.87
C MET A 875 46.09 10.46 -31.16
N LEU A 876 47.27 10.50 -31.80
CA LEU A 876 48.44 11.20 -31.28
C LEU A 876 48.33 12.72 -31.43
N ARG A 877 47.72 13.17 -32.53
CA ARG A 877 47.35 14.58 -32.78
C ARG A 877 46.12 15.00 -31.98
N ALA A 878 45.30 14.06 -31.52
CA ALA A 878 44.15 14.34 -30.67
C ALA A 878 44.66 15.04 -29.41
N GLU A 879 44.35 16.33 -29.34
CA GLU A 879 44.70 17.15 -28.19
C GLU A 879 44.03 16.55 -26.96
N ASN A 880 44.82 16.25 -25.93
CA ASN A 880 44.26 15.86 -24.64
C ASN A 880 43.45 17.05 -24.11
N LEU A 881 42.13 16.89 -24.06
CA LEU A 881 41.19 17.84 -23.45
C LEU A 881 41.19 17.76 -21.93
#